data_AF-A0A496W5V7-F1
#
_entry.id   AF-A0A496W5V7-F1
#
_cell.length_a   1.000
_cell.length_b   1.000
_cell.length_c   1.000
_cell.angle_alpha   90.00
_cell.angle_beta   90.00
_cell.angle_gamma   90.00
#
_symmetry.space_group_name_H-M   'P 1'
#
loop_
_entity.id
_entity.type
_entity.pdbx_description
1 polymer ?
#
loop_
_entity_poly.entity_id
_entity_poly.type
_entity_poly.pdbx_seq_one_letter_code
_entity_poly.pdbx_strand_id
1 'polypeptide(L)'
;MLSKNQVIADAFQSIREFLNTQQTRLKVIEEQIEKLEQAQKRFQVIEKSVKNLDSLSCSFELLEDAFKSLEECSTRLVQLEKSVENQDKLLKGLSAIKQIHQDLEQQQTRLSTLETCTDVEQVQTRLDILEKFTNKLKQGTDEEVHKITADLKPLKTGMERLEKQTKTLEKEQKQEQTHFSFLSKQIENLEQIKITPLVCRLSQIELVLVRVNQLEKQLNDAEFRAREIAKVLPHVIREASEPIDSQTAEEIAPELIESLQKPVEQCIRQSIRRDIRPFVEALFPVMGPAIRKSLNELFKSMLQSINKSLEESFSWQGLSWRIEAWRSGRPFSEIVLQHTLVYRVEQVFLIHRESGLLIQHLHQEEIEIGDSDAISAMFTAIQDFIRDSFLSSKIEELDSVEIGEYTVWLERGPYAVLACVIRGVAPYYFRNMMRSTIESLHARYGILLQQFSGDSGQLQACRVVLEKTLKLETKSNNNQYFLHPTLITILSIILLLVGGWGYWHFQYQQRLANYIDTLQKTQGIVVISTEHQDGKLLIYGMRDPLADDPQQIARGFELSDEDVTSQWIPYLDLTSPFLVRRMWQRLAPPSTVSMHLQGDVLHLTGHAEPDWIKQATQTSLVTGINRLEVNELIEINQVSLAKAQRELALPEGVVLTMQEGVLKVTGLVDSKTYQVLQQRIQNFLSSEKNGVGFETSGLIDAELERQKRIQRIENTTLYFSDGAKFRDGQETRLEALLNDMQFILTISEALHEPIRLQIIGDTDGRGSKNHNQELSQQRAKAVLNWLHQRGIEKDSLIITLPSVIRFGEKKPNPNHRKVNFQVQLSTKID
;
A
#
# COMPACT_ATOMS: atom_id res chain seq x y z
N MET A 1 -52.60 -89.75 62.41
CA MET A 1 -52.46 -88.82 63.55
C MET A 1 -51.02 -88.37 63.83
N LEU A 2 -49.97 -89.02 63.30
CA LEU A 2 -48.57 -88.57 63.51
C LEU A 2 -48.13 -87.35 62.69
N SER A 3 -48.76 -87.01 61.55
CA SER A 3 -48.30 -85.87 60.71
C SER A 3 -48.72 -84.49 61.21
N LYS A 4 -49.84 -84.36 61.94
CA LYS A 4 -50.32 -83.05 62.42
C LYS A 4 -49.50 -82.51 63.60
N ASN A 5 -48.98 -83.39 64.46
CA ASN A 5 -48.17 -82.96 65.60
C ASN A 5 -46.77 -82.50 65.19
N GLN A 6 -46.26 -82.97 64.05
CA GLN A 6 -44.94 -82.59 63.54
C GLN A 6 -44.95 -81.19 62.90
N VAL A 7 -46.01 -80.84 62.16
CA VAL A 7 -46.20 -79.50 61.60
C VAL A 7 -46.35 -78.43 62.69
N ILE A 8 -47.03 -78.76 63.80
CA ILE A 8 -47.18 -77.83 64.94
C ILE A 8 -45.83 -77.66 65.66
N ALA A 9 -45.04 -78.73 65.81
CA ALA A 9 -43.71 -78.64 66.41
C ALA A 9 -42.74 -77.78 65.57
N ASP A 10 -42.75 -77.95 64.25
CA ASP A 10 -41.91 -77.16 63.33
C ASP A 10 -42.32 -75.67 63.31
N ALA A 11 -43.63 -75.38 63.39
CA ALA A 11 -44.13 -74.00 63.51
C ALA A 11 -43.70 -73.33 64.83
N PHE A 12 -43.75 -74.04 65.95
CA PHE A 12 -43.27 -73.51 67.24
C PHE A 12 -41.76 -73.32 67.27
N GLN A 13 -41.00 -74.18 66.58
CA GLN A 13 -39.55 -74.03 66.46
C GLN A 13 -39.17 -72.80 65.63
N SER A 14 -39.88 -72.56 64.53
CA SER A 14 -39.70 -71.36 63.69
C SER A 14 -40.04 -70.06 64.45
N ILE A 15 -41.12 -70.05 65.24
CA ILE A 15 -41.47 -68.89 66.08
C ILE A 15 -40.41 -68.64 67.15
N ARG A 16 -39.86 -69.70 67.75
CA ARG A 16 -38.81 -69.58 68.77
C ARG A 16 -37.50 -69.05 68.19
N GLU A 17 -37.12 -69.50 66.99
CA GLU A 17 -35.95 -68.97 66.27
C GLU A 17 -36.16 -67.50 65.89
N PHE A 18 -37.37 -67.12 65.46
CA PHE A 18 -37.70 -65.74 65.16
C PHE A 18 -37.57 -64.84 66.40
N LEU A 19 -38.13 -65.25 67.55
CA LEU A 19 -38.05 -64.48 68.79
C LEU A 19 -36.61 -64.34 69.33
N ASN A 20 -35.81 -65.42 69.26
CA ASN A 20 -34.39 -65.34 69.61
C ASN A 20 -33.63 -64.36 68.70
N THR A 21 -33.96 -64.36 67.41
CA THR A 21 -33.36 -63.43 66.43
C THR A 21 -33.70 -61.97 66.77
N GLN A 22 -34.95 -61.69 67.17
CA GLN A 22 -35.34 -60.34 67.61
C GLN A 22 -34.63 -59.91 68.90
N GLN A 23 -34.45 -60.83 69.86
CA GLN A 23 -33.77 -60.53 71.11
C GLN A 23 -32.27 -60.23 70.92
N THR A 24 -31.60 -60.93 69.99
CA THR A 24 -30.22 -60.58 69.60
C THR A 24 -30.12 -59.21 68.93
N ARG A 25 -31.10 -58.83 68.11
CA ARG A 25 -31.12 -57.50 67.48
C ARG A 25 -31.26 -56.38 68.50
N LEU A 26 -32.06 -56.60 69.55
CA LEU A 26 -32.29 -55.60 70.60
C LEU A 26 -31.04 -55.34 71.44
N LYS A 27 -30.27 -56.37 71.78
CA LYS A 27 -28.96 -56.22 72.46
C LYS A 27 -27.93 -55.44 71.64
N VAL A 28 -27.91 -55.65 70.32
CA VAL A 28 -27.01 -54.90 69.42
C VAL A 28 -27.37 -53.42 69.39
N ILE A 29 -28.66 -53.08 69.50
CA ILE A 29 -29.12 -51.68 69.56
C ILE A 29 -28.72 -51.02 70.89
N GLU A 30 -28.83 -51.71 72.03
CA GLU A 30 -28.34 -51.17 73.32
C GLU A 30 -26.84 -50.89 73.29
N GLU A 31 -26.03 -51.79 72.72
CA GLU A 31 -24.58 -51.58 72.58
C GLU A 31 -24.23 -50.40 71.65
N GLN A 32 -25.08 -50.12 70.66
CA GLN A 32 -24.94 -48.96 69.77
C GLN A 32 -25.26 -47.64 70.48
N ILE A 33 -26.24 -47.64 71.39
CA ILE A 33 -26.62 -46.47 72.19
C ILE A 33 -25.51 -46.09 73.18
N GLU A 34 -24.88 -47.07 73.82
CA GLU A 34 -23.77 -46.81 74.75
C GLU A 34 -22.54 -46.22 74.03
N LYS A 35 -22.28 -46.67 72.79
CA LYS A 35 -21.24 -46.09 71.92
C LYS A 35 -21.55 -44.64 71.51
N LEU A 36 -22.83 -44.29 71.33
CA LEU A 36 -23.25 -42.92 71.03
C LEU A 36 -23.07 -41.97 72.23
N GLU A 37 -23.36 -42.42 73.46
CA GLU A 37 -23.10 -41.61 74.66
C GLU A 37 -21.59 -41.34 74.88
N GLN A 38 -20.73 -42.32 74.61
CA GLN A 38 -19.28 -42.11 74.63
C GLN A 38 -18.81 -41.10 73.56
N ALA A 39 -19.44 -41.11 72.37
CA ALA A 39 -19.14 -40.14 71.33
C ALA A 39 -19.56 -38.71 71.73
N GLN A 40 -20.68 -38.57 72.45
CA GLN A 40 -21.17 -37.27 72.94
C GLN A 40 -20.23 -36.66 74.01
N LYS A 41 -19.68 -37.47 74.92
CA LYS A 41 -18.66 -37.01 75.88
C LYS A 41 -17.38 -36.53 75.19
N ARG A 42 -16.98 -37.17 74.09
CA ARG A 42 -15.84 -36.72 73.27
C ARG A 42 -16.11 -35.39 72.58
N PHE A 43 -17.37 -35.13 72.19
CA PHE A 43 -17.78 -33.85 71.59
C PHE A 43 -17.66 -32.66 72.55
N GLN A 44 -17.98 -32.81 73.84
CA GLN A 44 -17.81 -31.73 74.83
C GLN A 44 -16.33 -31.34 75.06
N VAL A 45 -15.41 -32.30 74.95
CA VAL A 45 -13.96 -32.03 75.00
C VAL A 45 -13.50 -31.24 73.77
N ILE A 46 -14.11 -31.51 72.62
CA ILE A 46 -13.87 -30.77 71.37
C ILE A 46 -14.42 -29.34 71.48
N GLU A 47 -15.62 -29.14 72.03
CA GLU A 47 -16.21 -27.80 72.25
C GLU A 47 -15.32 -26.92 73.15
N LYS A 48 -14.75 -27.50 74.21
CA LYS A 48 -13.80 -26.80 75.09
C LYS A 48 -12.47 -26.48 74.38
N SER A 49 -12.07 -27.29 73.41
CA SER A 49 -10.90 -27.07 72.56
C SER A 49 -11.17 -26.00 71.48
N VAL A 50 -12.41 -25.86 71.02
CA VAL A 50 -12.85 -24.84 70.06
C VAL A 50 -12.85 -23.45 70.70
N LYS A 51 -13.22 -23.30 71.98
CA LYS A 51 -13.07 -22.00 72.69
C LYS A 51 -11.62 -21.52 72.81
N ASN A 52 -10.64 -22.42 72.78
CA ASN A 52 -9.23 -22.02 72.73
C ASN A 52 -8.80 -21.51 71.34
N LEU A 53 -9.63 -21.67 70.28
CA LEU A 53 -9.36 -21.10 68.95
C LEU A 53 -9.57 -19.59 68.89
N ASP A 54 -10.38 -18.98 69.78
CA ASP A 54 -10.51 -17.52 69.83
C ASP A 54 -9.18 -16.84 70.19
N SER A 55 -8.32 -17.52 70.95
CA SER A 55 -6.95 -17.04 71.25
C SER A 55 -6.02 -17.04 70.02
N LEU A 56 -6.36 -17.77 68.95
CA LEU A 56 -5.59 -17.78 67.70
C LEU A 56 -5.93 -16.58 66.81
N SER A 57 -7.09 -15.94 66.99
CA SER A 57 -7.44 -14.70 66.27
C SER A 57 -6.43 -13.59 66.59
N CYS A 58 -6.01 -13.47 67.84
CA CYS A 58 -5.02 -12.47 68.26
C CYS A 58 -3.60 -12.77 67.73
N SER A 59 -3.28 -14.05 67.49
CA SER A 59 -2.03 -14.41 66.80
C SER A 59 -2.09 -14.21 65.28
N PHE A 60 -3.27 -14.19 64.68
CA PHE A 60 -3.46 -13.89 63.26
C PHE A 60 -3.34 -12.39 62.96
N GLU A 61 -3.84 -11.51 63.83
CA GLU A 61 -3.61 -10.06 63.70
C GLU A 61 -2.10 -9.71 63.79
N LEU A 62 -1.36 -10.34 64.71
CA LEU A 62 0.10 -10.19 64.79
C LEU A 62 0.83 -10.68 63.53
N LEU A 63 0.28 -11.67 62.84
CA LEU A 63 0.83 -12.23 61.61
C LEU A 63 0.51 -11.34 60.40
N GLU A 64 -0.69 -10.75 60.38
CA GLU A 64 -1.12 -9.78 59.37
C GLU A 64 -0.31 -8.48 59.48
N ASP A 65 -0.07 -7.97 60.69
CA ASP A 65 0.84 -6.83 60.92
C ASP A 65 2.29 -7.15 60.53
N ALA A 66 2.76 -8.38 60.81
CA ALA A 66 4.07 -8.84 60.38
C ALA A 66 4.17 -8.87 58.84
N PHE A 67 3.15 -9.37 58.14
CA PHE A 67 3.09 -9.36 56.67
C PHE A 67 3.07 -7.94 56.09
N LYS A 68 2.30 -7.03 56.69
CA LYS A 68 2.25 -5.62 56.28
C LYS A 68 3.60 -4.94 56.44
N SER A 69 4.30 -5.20 57.55
CA SER A 69 5.65 -4.68 57.78
C SER A 69 6.69 -5.23 56.79
N LEU A 70 6.51 -6.49 56.35
CA LEU A 70 7.34 -7.13 55.33
C LEU A 70 7.13 -6.49 53.95
N GLU A 71 5.88 -6.15 53.63
CA GLU A 71 5.51 -5.49 52.37
C GLU A 71 6.06 -4.05 52.31
N GLU A 72 6.00 -3.31 53.42
CA GLU A 72 6.66 -2.00 53.58
C GLU A 72 8.19 -2.09 53.46
N CYS A 73 8.83 -3.12 54.02
CA CYS A 73 10.26 -3.35 53.82
C CYS A 73 10.59 -3.67 52.34
N SER A 74 9.74 -4.43 51.65
CA SER A 74 9.96 -4.73 50.22
C SER A 74 9.88 -3.48 49.34
N THR A 75 8.93 -2.58 49.63
CA THR A 75 8.76 -1.34 48.88
C THR A 75 9.89 -0.34 49.17
N ARG A 76 10.41 -0.32 50.40
CA ARG A 76 11.63 0.44 50.75
C ARG A 76 12.89 -0.12 50.08
N LEU A 77 13.04 -1.44 49.99
CA LEU A 77 14.14 -2.06 49.23
C LEU A 77 14.10 -1.69 47.75
N VAL A 78 12.90 -1.64 47.13
CA VAL A 78 12.73 -1.19 45.74
C VAL A 78 13.05 0.30 45.57
N GLN A 79 12.69 1.15 46.54
CA GLN A 79 13.08 2.56 46.52
C GLN A 79 14.59 2.76 46.68
N LEU A 80 15.24 1.94 47.52
CA LEU A 80 16.69 1.91 47.67
C LEU A 80 17.39 1.47 46.38
N GLU A 81 16.86 0.46 45.70
CA GLU A 81 17.37 -0.03 44.42
C GLU A 81 17.33 1.07 43.34
N LYS A 82 16.21 1.81 43.25
CA LYS A 82 16.11 3.00 42.39
C LYS A 82 17.07 4.13 42.78
N SER A 83 17.38 4.26 44.07
CA SER A 83 18.32 5.29 44.54
C SER A 83 19.78 4.91 44.26
N VAL A 84 20.11 3.61 44.20
CA VAL A 84 21.39 3.08 43.73
C VAL A 84 21.53 3.26 42.21
N GLU A 85 20.46 3.05 41.43
CA GLU A 85 20.45 3.26 39.98
C GLU A 85 20.68 4.75 39.60
N ASN A 86 20.24 5.69 40.44
CA ASN A 86 20.56 7.12 40.25
C ASN A 86 22.02 7.48 40.56
N GLN A 87 22.79 6.66 41.29
CA GLN A 87 24.24 6.83 41.41
C GLN A 87 24.98 6.44 40.12
N ASP A 88 24.33 5.71 39.21
CA ASP A 88 24.90 5.35 37.89
C ASP A 88 25.02 6.57 36.95
N LYS A 89 24.29 7.67 37.22
CA LYS A 89 24.54 8.98 36.59
C LYS A 89 25.84 9.64 37.05
N LEU A 90 26.34 9.36 38.26
CA LEU A 90 27.66 9.81 38.72
C LEU A 90 28.80 8.97 38.11
N LEU A 91 28.53 7.72 37.72
CA LEU A 91 29.44 6.88 36.92
C LEU A 91 29.73 7.46 35.53
N LYS A 92 28.81 8.26 34.96
CA LYS A 92 29.09 9.05 33.75
C LYS A 92 30.10 10.18 33.99
N GLY A 93 30.18 10.74 35.20
CA GLY A 93 31.25 11.70 35.58
C GLY A 93 32.63 11.05 35.71
N LEU A 94 32.69 9.78 36.14
CA LEU A 94 33.93 8.99 36.20
C LEU A 94 34.47 8.59 34.82
N SER A 95 33.62 8.54 33.79
CA SER A 95 34.06 8.31 32.41
C SER A 95 34.92 9.46 31.84
N ALA A 96 34.67 10.70 32.29
CA ALA A 96 35.50 11.87 31.92
C ALA A 96 36.90 11.82 32.56
N ILE A 97 37.02 11.26 33.76
CA ILE A 97 38.32 11.05 34.44
C ILE A 97 39.07 9.88 33.78
N LYS A 98 38.36 8.86 33.31
CA LYS A 98 38.93 7.75 32.53
C LYS A 98 39.48 8.22 31.19
N GLN A 99 38.81 9.17 30.53
CA GLN A 99 39.27 9.80 29.29
C GLN A 99 40.57 10.61 29.51
N ILE A 100 40.66 11.37 30.60
CA ILE A 100 41.87 12.14 30.96
C ILE A 100 43.05 11.22 31.31
N HIS A 101 42.79 10.09 31.97
CA HIS A 101 43.81 9.07 32.24
C HIS A 101 44.32 8.39 30.96
N GLN A 102 43.42 8.14 30.01
CA GLN A 102 43.74 7.54 28.71
C GLN A 102 44.52 8.50 27.81
N ASP A 103 44.25 9.81 27.86
CA ASP A 103 45.04 10.86 27.20
C ASP A 103 46.46 10.98 27.80
N LEU A 104 46.61 10.81 29.12
CA LEU A 104 47.91 10.78 29.80
C LEU A 104 48.74 9.53 29.44
N GLU A 105 48.12 8.35 29.32
CA GLU A 105 48.77 7.13 28.80
C GLU A 105 49.18 7.28 27.32
N GLN A 106 48.39 8.00 26.52
CA GLN A 106 48.72 8.30 25.12
C GLN A 106 49.93 9.25 24.98
N GLN A 107 50.11 10.18 25.92
CA GLN A 107 51.30 11.04 25.96
C GLN A 107 52.55 10.29 26.45
N GLN A 108 52.38 9.34 27.38
CA GLN A 108 53.47 8.50 27.88
C GLN A 108 53.96 7.47 26.83
N THR A 109 53.07 6.95 25.99
CA THR A 109 53.42 6.09 24.84
C THR A 109 54.05 6.86 23.68
N ARG A 110 53.69 8.13 23.47
CA ARG A 110 54.42 9.03 22.55
C ARG A 110 55.85 9.33 23.01
N LEU A 111 56.05 9.46 24.32
CA LEU A 111 57.38 9.63 24.94
C LEU A 111 58.28 8.39 24.76
N SER A 112 57.74 7.17 24.81
CA SER A 112 58.53 5.94 24.59
C SER A 112 58.81 5.63 23.11
N THR A 113 57.99 6.12 22.16
CA THR A 113 58.30 6.02 20.72
C THR A 113 59.38 7.00 20.24
N LEU A 114 59.77 7.96 21.07
CA LEU A 114 60.85 8.92 20.78
C LEU A 114 62.23 8.46 21.29
N GLU A 115 62.32 7.32 21.98
CA GLU A 115 63.58 6.73 22.46
C GLU A 115 64.30 5.85 21.42
N THR A 116 63.82 5.77 20.17
CA THR A 116 64.42 4.88 19.14
C THR A 116 64.85 5.55 17.84
N CYS A 117 64.85 6.88 17.74
CA CYS A 117 65.48 7.61 16.63
C CYS A 117 66.51 8.62 17.14
N THR A 118 67.77 8.25 16.96
CA THR A 118 68.98 9.03 17.20
C THR A 118 69.02 10.31 16.37
N ASP A 119 68.94 11.47 17.05
CA ASP A 119 69.67 12.68 16.68
C ASP A 119 69.99 13.49 17.95
N VAL A 120 71.28 13.53 18.30
CA VAL A 120 71.82 13.73 19.65
C VAL A 120 72.00 15.21 20.06
N GLU A 121 71.67 16.19 19.22
CA GLU A 121 71.91 17.62 19.55
C GLU A 121 70.68 18.42 20.00
N GLN A 122 69.44 17.93 19.81
CA GLN A 122 68.22 18.59 20.32
C GLN A 122 67.68 18.01 21.63
N VAL A 123 68.25 16.89 22.09
CA VAL A 123 67.83 16.19 23.31
C VAL A 123 68.48 16.81 24.56
N GLN A 124 69.69 17.36 24.45
CA GLN A 124 70.45 17.90 25.58
C GLN A 124 69.96 19.29 26.04
N THR A 125 69.50 20.13 25.11
CA THR A 125 68.90 21.44 25.41
C THR A 125 67.49 21.32 26.00
N ARG A 126 66.77 20.23 25.71
CA ARG A 126 65.45 19.95 26.29
C ARG A 126 65.52 19.17 27.61
N LEU A 127 66.58 18.39 27.84
CA LEU A 127 66.88 17.79 29.14
C LEU A 127 67.28 18.84 30.19
N ASP A 128 68.04 19.86 29.82
CA ASP A 128 68.40 20.96 30.75
C ASP A 128 67.16 21.81 31.14
N ILE A 129 66.20 21.95 30.22
CA ILE A 129 64.90 22.60 30.49
C ILE A 129 64.02 21.71 31.38
N LEU A 130 63.96 20.41 31.12
CA LEU A 130 63.21 19.45 31.95
C LEU A 130 63.83 19.27 33.34
N GLU A 131 65.15 19.32 33.49
CA GLU A 131 65.85 19.26 34.77
C GLU A 131 65.65 20.57 35.58
N LYS A 132 65.58 21.72 34.90
CA LYS A 132 65.11 22.99 35.50
C LYS A 132 63.64 22.94 35.94
N PHE A 133 62.77 22.29 35.17
CA PHE A 133 61.35 22.15 35.52
C PHE A 133 61.13 21.15 36.67
N THR A 134 61.88 20.05 36.69
CA THR A 134 61.82 19.04 37.77
C THR A 134 62.39 19.59 39.07
N ASN A 135 63.44 20.43 39.01
CA ASN A 135 63.98 21.12 40.18
C ASN A 135 63.11 22.31 40.65
N LYS A 136 62.37 22.98 39.74
CA LYS A 136 61.32 23.95 40.11
C LYS A 136 60.10 23.29 40.79
N LEU A 137 59.72 22.07 40.40
CA LEU A 137 58.66 21.29 41.04
C LEU A 137 59.06 20.71 42.40
N LYS A 138 60.36 20.51 42.65
CA LYS A 138 60.88 20.02 43.95
C LYS A 138 61.21 21.13 44.97
N GLN A 139 61.22 22.41 44.59
CA GLN A 139 61.54 23.54 45.49
C GLN A 139 60.47 24.65 45.57
N GLY A 140 59.26 24.44 45.04
CA GLY A 140 58.14 25.38 45.18
C GLY A 140 57.18 24.98 46.30
N THR A 141 57.36 25.58 47.47
CA THR A 141 56.49 25.48 48.65
C THR A 141 55.09 26.07 48.42
N ASP A 142 54.09 25.29 48.83
CA ASP A 142 52.84 25.65 49.54
C ASP A 142 51.77 26.60 48.98
N GLU A 143 51.94 27.34 47.88
CA GLU A 143 50.84 28.19 47.37
C GLU A 143 50.02 27.60 46.22
N GLU A 144 50.61 26.85 45.28
CA GLU A 144 49.86 26.27 44.15
C GLU A 144 49.26 24.88 44.48
N VAL A 145 49.88 24.14 45.41
CA VAL A 145 49.29 22.92 45.98
C VAL A 145 48.09 23.26 46.86
N HIS A 146 48.06 24.43 47.52
CA HIS A 146 46.91 24.85 48.32
C HIS A 146 45.68 25.21 47.50
N LYS A 147 45.85 25.71 46.27
CA LYS A 147 44.72 25.97 45.36
C LYS A 147 44.12 24.67 44.81
N ILE A 148 44.97 23.71 44.44
CA ILE A 148 44.54 22.38 43.98
C ILE A 148 43.99 21.53 45.14
N THR A 149 44.52 21.65 46.36
CA THR A 149 43.96 20.99 47.55
C THR A 149 42.71 21.69 48.10
N ALA A 150 42.50 22.99 47.84
CA ALA A 150 41.23 23.67 48.11
C ALA A 150 40.12 23.20 47.16
N ASP A 151 40.44 22.98 45.88
CA ASP A 151 39.49 22.47 44.89
C ASP A 151 39.25 20.95 45.01
N LEU A 152 40.21 20.17 45.54
CA LEU A 152 40.04 18.74 45.85
C LEU A 152 39.42 18.47 47.24
N LYS A 153 39.38 19.44 48.15
CA LYS A 153 38.74 19.30 49.48
C LYS A 153 37.25 18.99 49.40
N PRO A 154 36.41 19.67 48.59
CA PRO A 154 34.99 19.34 48.43
C PRO A 154 34.78 17.98 47.74
N LEU A 155 35.70 17.55 46.89
CA LEU A 155 35.64 16.26 46.21
C LEU A 155 36.00 15.09 47.14
N LYS A 156 37.02 15.27 48.00
CA LYS A 156 37.40 14.28 49.01
C LYS A 156 36.39 14.19 50.14
N THR A 157 35.84 15.31 50.62
CA THR A 157 34.71 15.30 51.58
C THR A 157 33.42 14.78 50.95
N GLY A 158 33.20 14.99 49.65
CA GLY A 158 32.10 14.41 48.89
C GLY A 158 32.23 12.88 48.77
N MET A 159 33.42 12.37 48.42
CA MET A 159 33.69 10.93 48.39
C MET A 159 33.62 10.29 49.77
N GLU A 160 34.15 10.93 50.82
CA GLU A 160 34.02 10.41 52.20
C GLU A 160 32.56 10.46 52.69
N ARG A 161 31.75 11.45 52.28
CA ARG A 161 30.30 11.47 52.56
C ARG A 161 29.58 10.35 51.82
N LEU A 162 29.90 10.11 50.56
CA LEU A 162 29.31 9.05 49.76
C LEU A 162 29.73 7.66 50.26
N GLU A 163 30.98 7.50 50.69
CA GLU A 163 31.46 6.25 51.31
C GLU A 163 30.82 6.01 52.69
N LYS A 164 30.60 7.08 53.47
CA LYS A 164 29.82 6.97 54.71
C LYS A 164 28.38 6.60 54.42
N GLN A 165 27.74 7.28 53.47
CA GLN A 165 26.33 7.04 53.10
C GLN A 165 26.13 5.62 52.58
N THR A 166 27.00 5.14 51.70
CA THR A 166 26.97 3.75 51.19
C THR A 166 27.20 2.74 52.31
N LYS A 167 28.15 2.97 53.23
CA LYS A 167 28.32 2.11 54.41
C LYS A 167 27.14 2.14 55.40
N THR A 168 26.45 3.27 55.57
CA THR A 168 25.19 3.32 56.35
C THR A 168 24.08 2.56 55.64
N LEU A 169 23.95 2.71 54.32
CA LEU A 169 22.94 2.02 53.52
C LEU A 169 23.17 0.51 53.51
N GLU A 170 24.42 0.05 53.41
CA GLU A 170 24.75 -1.38 53.54
C GLU A 170 24.44 -1.91 54.93
N LYS A 171 24.67 -1.11 55.99
CA LYS A 171 24.30 -1.50 57.36
C LYS A 171 22.78 -1.58 57.54
N GLU A 172 22.03 -0.61 57.04
CA GLU A 172 20.56 -0.60 57.09
C GLU A 172 19.97 -1.77 56.29
N GLN A 173 20.50 -2.05 55.10
CA GLN A 173 20.09 -3.20 54.29
C GLN A 173 20.38 -4.53 54.99
N LYS A 174 21.55 -4.66 55.62
CA LYS A 174 21.91 -5.86 56.38
C LYS A 174 21.06 -6.03 57.63
N GLN A 175 20.68 -4.92 58.29
CA GLN A 175 19.80 -4.92 59.46
C GLN A 175 18.36 -5.31 59.08
N GLU A 176 17.82 -4.77 57.99
CA GLU A 176 16.51 -5.18 57.46
C GLU A 176 16.50 -6.64 57.00
N GLN A 177 17.57 -7.13 56.34
CA GLN A 177 17.69 -8.54 55.99
C GLN A 177 17.72 -9.47 57.21
N THR A 178 18.41 -9.08 58.29
CA THR A 178 18.38 -9.86 59.53
C THR A 178 16.99 -9.86 60.16
N HIS A 179 16.27 -8.74 60.12
CA HIS A 179 14.91 -8.61 60.63
C HIS A 179 13.92 -9.46 59.82
N PHE A 180 14.08 -9.48 58.49
CA PHE A 180 13.32 -10.34 57.58
C PHE A 180 13.58 -11.82 57.87
N SER A 181 14.85 -12.22 58.08
CA SER A 181 15.17 -13.61 58.42
C SER A 181 14.57 -14.04 59.76
N PHE A 182 14.52 -13.13 60.74
CA PHE A 182 13.92 -13.39 62.04
C PHE A 182 12.39 -13.54 61.95
N LEU A 183 11.72 -12.66 61.20
CA LEU A 183 10.28 -12.75 60.96
C LEU A 183 9.91 -14.01 60.17
N SER A 184 10.68 -14.34 59.13
CA SER A 184 10.53 -15.60 58.39
C SER A 184 10.62 -16.82 59.32
N LYS A 185 11.58 -16.82 60.26
CA LYS A 185 11.75 -17.92 61.22
C LYS A 185 10.63 -18.00 62.25
N GLN A 186 10.00 -16.88 62.63
CA GLN A 186 8.82 -16.85 63.49
C GLN A 186 7.57 -17.38 62.75
N ILE A 187 7.41 -17.04 61.48
CA ILE A 187 6.31 -17.55 60.63
C ILE A 187 6.44 -19.06 60.43
N GLU A 188 7.64 -19.56 60.12
CA GLU A 188 7.90 -21.00 59.96
C GLU A 188 7.62 -21.78 61.26
N ASN A 189 7.94 -21.19 62.42
CA ASN A 189 7.65 -21.81 63.72
C ASN A 189 6.15 -21.79 64.07
N LEU A 190 5.39 -20.79 63.62
CA LEU A 190 3.93 -20.73 63.79
C LEU A 190 3.20 -21.73 62.87
N GLU A 191 3.67 -21.91 61.64
CA GLU A 191 3.17 -22.96 60.72
C GLU A 191 3.39 -24.36 61.31
N GLN A 192 4.59 -24.63 61.84
CA GLN A 192 4.96 -25.96 62.35
C GLN A 192 4.34 -26.29 63.72
N ILE A 193 4.33 -25.36 64.68
CA ILE A 193 3.95 -25.68 66.07
C ILE A 193 2.43 -25.57 66.33
N LYS A 194 1.67 -24.78 65.56
CA LYS A 194 0.23 -24.55 65.85
C LYS A 194 -0.72 -24.86 64.69
N ILE A 195 -0.37 -24.53 63.45
CA ILE A 195 -1.32 -24.64 62.33
C ILE A 195 -1.41 -26.10 61.83
N THR A 196 -0.28 -26.77 61.64
CA THR A 196 -0.24 -28.16 61.12
C THR A 196 -1.07 -29.17 61.95
N PRO A 197 -0.99 -29.22 63.30
CA PRO A 197 -1.84 -30.13 64.08
C PRO A 197 -3.33 -29.72 64.08
N LEU A 198 -3.66 -28.43 63.89
CA LEU A 198 -5.05 -27.96 63.75
C LEU A 198 -5.63 -28.32 62.39
N VAL A 199 -4.87 -28.20 61.30
CA VAL A 199 -5.26 -28.63 59.95
C VAL A 199 -5.46 -30.15 59.90
N CYS A 200 -4.60 -30.93 60.57
CA CYS A 200 -4.80 -32.38 60.69
C CYS A 200 -6.11 -32.72 61.41
N ARG A 201 -6.43 -32.05 62.53
CA ARG A 201 -7.69 -32.26 63.26
C ARG A 201 -8.92 -31.78 62.49
N LEU A 202 -8.82 -30.67 61.77
CA LEU A 202 -9.86 -30.18 60.87
C LEU A 202 -10.11 -31.15 59.71
N SER A 203 -9.06 -31.73 59.11
CA SER A 203 -9.24 -32.74 58.04
C SER A 203 -9.96 -34.00 58.53
N GLN A 204 -9.71 -34.43 59.78
CA GLN A 204 -10.41 -35.57 60.36
C GLN A 204 -11.89 -35.25 60.62
N ILE A 205 -12.20 -34.03 61.05
CA ILE A 205 -13.58 -33.56 61.26
C ILE A 205 -14.30 -33.38 59.91
N GLU A 206 -13.62 -32.85 58.90
CA GLU A 206 -14.14 -32.68 57.54
C GLU A 206 -14.46 -34.03 56.90
N LEU A 207 -13.62 -35.05 57.10
CA LEU A 207 -13.87 -36.39 56.58
C LEU A 207 -15.09 -37.08 57.24
N VAL A 208 -15.33 -36.80 58.53
CA VAL A 208 -16.53 -37.26 59.24
C VAL A 208 -17.76 -36.48 58.81
N LEU A 209 -17.66 -35.15 58.65
CA LEU A 209 -18.73 -34.29 58.14
C LEU A 209 -19.10 -34.66 56.70
N VAL A 210 -18.14 -34.94 55.83
CA VAL A 210 -18.42 -35.41 54.46
C VAL A 210 -19.18 -36.73 54.48
N ARG A 211 -18.84 -37.66 55.38
CA ARG A 211 -19.51 -38.96 55.45
C ARG A 211 -20.93 -38.86 56.03
N VAL A 212 -21.13 -37.99 57.01
CA VAL A 212 -22.46 -37.69 57.57
C VAL A 212 -23.31 -36.90 56.57
N ASN A 213 -22.72 -35.93 55.87
CA ASN A 213 -23.41 -35.11 54.87
C ASN A 213 -23.65 -35.89 53.56
N GLN A 214 -22.83 -36.91 53.25
CA GLN A 214 -23.13 -37.90 52.23
C GLN A 214 -24.30 -38.80 52.64
N LEU A 215 -24.34 -39.29 53.89
CA LEU A 215 -25.48 -40.08 54.37
C LEU A 215 -26.78 -39.25 54.47
N GLU A 216 -26.67 -37.99 54.89
CA GLU A 216 -27.77 -37.04 54.93
C GLU A 216 -28.24 -36.68 53.51
N LYS A 217 -27.33 -36.47 52.55
CA LYS A 217 -27.68 -36.38 51.13
C LYS A 217 -28.31 -37.68 50.62
N GLN A 218 -27.81 -38.86 50.98
CA GLN A 218 -28.39 -40.13 50.54
C GLN A 218 -29.84 -40.33 51.04
N LEU A 219 -30.18 -39.82 52.23
CA LEU A 219 -31.53 -39.89 52.77
C LEU A 219 -32.44 -38.75 52.25
N ASN A 220 -31.94 -37.52 52.18
CA ASN A 220 -32.74 -36.32 51.87
C ASN A 220 -32.81 -35.99 50.38
N ASP A 221 -31.81 -36.40 49.59
CA ASP A 221 -31.75 -36.10 48.16
C ASP A 221 -32.64 -37.06 47.35
N ALA A 222 -33.75 -36.52 46.86
CA ALA A 222 -34.77 -37.28 46.14
C ALA A 222 -34.23 -37.93 44.86
N GLU A 223 -33.24 -37.32 44.20
CA GLU A 223 -32.61 -37.88 43.00
C GLU A 223 -31.70 -39.07 43.31
N PHE A 224 -30.97 -39.05 44.43
CA PHE A 224 -30.11 -40.16 44.81
C PHE A 224 -30.95 -41.38 45.21
N ARG A 225 -32.04 -41.17 45.96
CA ARG A 225 -33.01 -42.24 46.24
C ARG A 225 -33.66 -42.76 44.97
N ALA A 226 -34.05 -41.88 44.04
CA ALA A 226 -34.60 -42.31 42.76
C ALA A 226 -33.60 -43.18 41.97
N ARG A 227 -32.29 -42.90 42.06
CA ARG A 227 -31.23 -43.72 41.44
C ARG A 227 -31.05 -45.09 42.10
N GLU A 228 -31.05 -45.16 43.43
CA GLU A 228 -30.96 -46.44 44.15
C GLU A 228 -32.24 -47.28 43.98
N ILE A 229 -33.41 -46.63 44.01
CA ILE A 229 -34.69 -47.25 43.65
C ILE A 229 -34.64 -47.69 42.18
N ALA A 230 -34.12 -46.90 41.24
CA ALA A 230 -33.99 -47.29 39.84
C ALA A 230 -33.05 -48.48 39.59
N LYS A 231 -32.14 -48.81 40.54
CA LYS A 231 -31.35 -50.06 40.48
C LYS A 231 -32.16 -51.27 40.89
N VAL A 232 -33.06 -51.12 41.85
CA VAL A 232 -33.87 -52.21 42.44
C VAL A 232 -35.21 -52.40 41.71
N LEU A 233 -35.82 -51.30 41.25
CA LEU A 233 -37.13 -51.25 40.62
C LEU A 233 -37.25 -52.13 39.36
N PRO A 234 -36.25 -52.22 38.45
CA PRO A 234 -36.31 -53.15 37.33
C PRO A 234 -36.33 -54.62 37.77
N HIS A 235 -35.67 -54.94 38.89
CA HIS A 235 -35.75 -56.29 39.47
C HIS A 235 -37.13 -56.55 40.06
N VAL A 236 -37.71 -55.58 40.79
CA VAL A 236 -39.05 -55.70 41.38
C VAL A 236 -40.15 -55.79 40.31
N ILE A 237 -40.08 -55.00 39.23
CA ILE A 237 -41.05 -55.07 38.11
C ILE A 237 -40.94 -56.41 37.37
N ARG A 238 -39.72 -56.93 37.20
CA ARG A 238 -39.50 -58.25 36.57
C ARG A 238 -40.01 -59.39 37.45
N GLU A 239 -39.75 -59.34 38.75
CA GLU A 239 -40.26 -60.33 39.71
C GLU A 239 -41.80 -60.29 39.83
N ALA A 240 -42.41 -59.11 39.74
CA ALA A 240 -43.87 -58.95 39.69
C ALA A 240 -44.51 -59.33 38.34
N SER A 241 -43.72 -59.49 37.27
CA SER A 241 -44.20 -59.87 35.94
C SER A 241 -43.88 -61.33 35.55
N GLU A 242 -43.08 -62.04 36.35
CA GLU A 242 -42.85 -63.47 36.20
C GLU A 242 -43.91 -64.30 36.97
N PRO A 243 -44.56 -65.29 36.34
CA PRO A 243 -45.55 -66.12 37.01
C PRO A 243 -44.86 -67.26 37.78
N ILE A 244 -44.75 -67.15 39.11
CA ILE A 244 -44.37 -68.26 40.00
C ILE A 244 -45.47 -68.43 41.06
N ASP A 245 -46.15 -69.57 40.97
CA ASP A 245 -47.22 -70.12 41.83
C ASP A 245 -48.51 -69.29 42.04
N SER A 246 -49.61 -69.95 41.67
CA SER A 246 -50.94 -69.41 41.34
C SER A 246 -51.82 -69.02 42.54
N GLN A 247 -51.29 -68.38 43.57
CA GLN A 247 -52.12 -67.76 44.62
C GLN A 247 -51.73 -66.31 44.95
N THR A 248 -50.49 -65.90 44.68
CA THR A 248 -50.02 -64.52 44.95
C THR A 248 -50.13 -63.58 43.75
N ALA A 249 -50.38 -64.10 42.54
CA ALA A 249 -50.43 -63.32 41.30
C ALA A 249 -51.76 -62.57 41.07
N GLU A 250 -52.86 -62.98 41.70
CA GLU A 250 -54.18 -62.36 41.51
C GLU A 250 -54.35 -61.01 42.23
N GLU A 251 -53.54 -60.71 43.26
CA GLU A 251 -53.64 -59.44 44.01
C GLU A 251 -52.65 -58.37 43.50
N ILE A 252 -51.42 -58.74 43.12
CA ILE A 252 -50.34 -57.76 42.86
C ILE A 252 -50.33 -57.26 41.39
N ALA A 253 -50.65 -58.12 40.43
CA ALA A 253 -50.61 -57.77 39.00
C ALA A 253 -51.64 -56.70 38.57
N PRO A 254 -52.93 -56.75 39.00
CA PRO A 254 -53.88 -55.71 38.63
C PRO A 254 -53.56 -54.35 39.29
N GLU A 255 -53.07 -54.33 40.53
CA GLU A 255 -52.71 -53.10 41.23
C GLU A 255 -51.48 -52.40 40.60
N LEU A 256 -50.51 -53.17 40.11
CA LEU A 256 -49.37 -52.63 39.35
C LEU A 256 -49.79 -52.07 37.99
N ILE A 257 -50.68 -52.77 37.26
CA ILE A 257 -51.17 -52.29 35.96
C ILE A 257 -52.02 -51.03 36.13
N GLU A 258 -52.93 -51.00 37.11
CA GLU A 258 -53.78 -49.84 37.39
C GLU A 258 -52.95 -48.62 37.82
N SER A 259 -51.94 -48.81 38.69
CA SER A 259 -51.07 -47.73 39.16
C SER A 259 -50.15 -47.16 38.07
N LEU A 260 -49.77 -47.96 37.06
CA LEU A 260 -48.91 -47.52 35.95
C LEU A 260 -49.68 -47.00 34.72
N GLN A 261 -50.95 -47.36 34.55
CA GLN A 261 -51.73 -47.03 33.35
C GLN A 261 -51.79 -45.52 33.08
N LYS A 262 -52.24 -44.72 34.06
CA LYS A 262 -52.38 -43.27 33.90
C LYS A 262 -51.04 -42.53 33.71
N PRO A 263 -49.99 -42.80 34.54
CA PRO A 263 -48.68 -42.16 34.36
C PRO A 263 -48.06 -42.45 33.00
N VAL A 264 -48.14 -43.69 32.51
CA VAL A 264 -47.58 -44.08 31.21
C VAL A 264 -48.34 -43.42 30.06
N GLU A 265 -49.68 -43.38 30.11
CA GLU A 265 -50.49 -42.68 29.12
C GLU A 265 -50.13 -41.19 29.06
N GLN A 266 -49.98 -40.54 30.21
CA GLN A 266 -49.55 -39.13 30.29
C GLN A 266 -48.13 -38.93 29.75
N CYS A 267 -47.19 -39.81 30.08
CA CYS A 267 -45.82 -39.76 29.57
C CYS A 267 -45.76 -39.94 28.05
N ILE A 268 -46.54 -40.86 27.47
CA ILE A 268 -46.62 -41.03 26.01
C ILE A 268 -47.20 -39.77 25.37
N ARG A 269 -48.31 -39.25 25.90
CA ARG A 269 -48.96 -38.05 25.36
C ARG A 269 -48.06 -36.80 25.46
N GLN A 270 -47.29 -36.68 26.54
CA GLN A 270 -46.35 -35.59 26.75
C GLN A 270 -45.07 -35.76 25.94
N SER A 271 -44.57 -36.99 25.76
CA SER A 271 -43.42 -37.31 24.90
C SER A 271 -43.73 -36.98 23.44
N ILE A 272 -44.89 -37.39 22.91
CA ILE A 272 -45.34 -37.04 21.55
C ILE A 272 -45.46 -35.51 21.38
N ARG A 273 -45.97 -34.80 22.39
CA ARG A 273 -46.06 -33.32 22.35
C ARG A 273 -44.71 -32.62 22.41
N ARG A 274 -43.71 -33.20 23.11
CA ARG A 274 -42.41 -32.58 23.36
C ARG A 274 -41.40 -32.86 22.25
N ASP A 275 -41.35 -34.10 21.77
CA ASP A 275 -40.48 -34.49 20.67
C ASP A 275 -41.04 -35.74 19.97
N ILE A 276 -41.53 -35.57 18.75
CA ILE A 276 -42.11 -36.66 17.98
C ILE A 276 -41.05 -37.58 17.36
N ARG A 277 -39.78 -37.18 17.34
CA ARG A 277 -38.68 -37.86 16.60
C ARG A 277 -38.46 -39.33 17.01
N PRO A 278 -38.43 -39.74 18.29
CA PRO A 278 -38.26 -41.15 18.66
C PRO A 278 -39.43 -42.02 18.21
N PHE A 279 -40.65 -41.46 18.20
CA PHE A 279 -41.85 -42.11 17.67
C PHE A 279 -41.77 -42.24 16.14
N VAL A 280 -41.29 -41.19 15.46
CA VAL A 280 -41.02 -41.20 14.02
C VAL A 280 -39.95 -42.24 13.68
N GLU A 281 -38.89 -42.40 14.48
CA GLU A 281 -37.85 -43.42 14.30
C GLU A 281 -38.37 -44.85 14.48
N ALA A 282 -39.26 -45.08 15.46
CA ALA A 282 -39.92 -46.38 15.65
C ALA A 282 -40.91 -46.70 14.51
N LEU A 283 -41.57 -45.68 13.96
CA LEU A 283 -42.46 -45.80 12.80
C LEU A 283 -41.70 -45.80 11.45
N PHE A 284 -40.45 -45.32 11.41
CA PHE A 284 -39.66 -45.15 10.19
C PHE A 284 -39.39 -46.44 9.41
N PRO A 285 -39.25 -47.64 10.01
CA PRO A 285 -39.14 -48.88 9.25
C PRO A 285 -40.39 -49.21 8.43
N VAL A 286 -41.55 -48.67 8.82
CA VAL A 286 -42.84 -48.85 8.15
C VAL A 286 -43.18 -47.64 7.27
N MET A 287 -43.02 -46.42 7.82
CA MET A 287 -43.34 -45.17 7.13
C MET A 287 -42.21 -44.70 6.21
N GLY A 288 -40.95 -44.97 6.53
CA GLY A 288 -39.77 -44.55 5.75
C GLY A 288 -39.74 -45.11 4.32
N PRO A 289 -40.01 -46.40 4.09
CA PRO A 289 -40.20 -46.93 2.73
C PRO A 289 -41.39 -46.28 2.00
N ALA A 290 -42.52 -46.06 2.68
CA ALA A 290 -43.71 -45.44 2.09
C ALA A 290 -43.47 -43.95 1.73
N ILE A 291 -42.80 -43.20 2.61
CA ILE A 291 -42.39 -41.81 2.41
C ILE A 291 -41.35 -41.72 1.30
N ARG A 292 -40.36 -42.63 1.27
CA ARG A 292 -39.33 -42.65 0.22
C ARG A 292 -39.91 -43.01 -1.15
N LYS A 293 -40.86 -43.95 -1.21
CA LYS A 293 -41.58 -44.30 -2.45
C LYS A 293 -42.42 -43.11 -2.94
N SER A 294 -43.20 -42.48 -2.06
CA SER A 294 -43.98 -41.28 -2.35
C SER A 294 -43.10 -40.12 -2.82
N LEU A 295 -42.01 -39.81 -2.10
CA LEU A 295 -41.06 -38.76 -2.48
C LEU A 295 -40.40 -39.06 -3.82
N ASN A 296 -39.96 -40.29 -4.07
CA ASN A 296 -39.30 -40.63 -5.32
C ASN A 296 -40.25 -40.57 -6.53
N GLU A 297 -41.51 -40.99 -6.40
CA GLU A 297 -42.51 -40.82 -7.45
C GLU A 297 -42.87 -39.35 -7.69
N LEU A 298 -42.99 -38.56 -6.62
CA LEU A 298 -43.20 -37.12 -6.69
C LEU A 298 -42.01 -36.40 -7.33
N PHE A 299 -40.77 -36.76 -6.96
CA PHE A 299 -39.56 -36.19 -7.55
C PHE A 299 -39.44 -36.55 -9.03
N LYS A 300 -39.75 -37.80 -9.40
CA LYS A 300 -39.67 -38.25 -10.79
C LYS A 300 -40.70 -37.53 -11.68
N SER A 301 -41.92 -37.36 -11.19
CA SER A 301 -42.97 -36.60 -11.89
C SER A 301 -42.70 -35.10 -11.93
N MET A 302 -42.14 -34.52 -10.85
CA MET A 302 -41.74 -33.11 -10.79
C MET A 302 -40.54 -32.81 -11.70
N LEU A 303 -39.57 -33.72 -11.80
CA LEU A 303 -38.45 -33.58 -12.75
C LEU A 303 -38.96 -33.61 -14.19
N GLN A 304 -39.89 -34.50 -14.52
CA GLN A 304 -40.51 -34.55 -15.84
C GLN A 304 -41.31 -33.28 -16.17
N SER A 305 -42.03 -32.70 -15.20
CA SER A 305 -42.76 -31.45 -15.42
C SER A 305 -41.84 -30.22 -15.48
N ILE A 306 -40.80 -30.15 -14.64
CA ILE A 306 -39.80 -29.07 -14.68
C ILE A 306 -39.04 -29.08 -16.00
N ASN A 307 -38.63 -30.24 -16.51
CA ASN A 307 -37.91 -30.31 -17.79
C ASN A 307 -38.77 -29.76 -18.93
N LYS A 308 -40.06 -30.13 -18.96
CA LYS A 308 -41.00 -29.65 -19.97
C LYS A 308 -41.33 -28.16 -19.83
N SER A 309 -41.47 -27.65 -18.61
CA SER A 309 -41.67 -26.21 -18.35
C SER A 309 -40.42 -25.37 -18.62
N LEU A 310 -39.21 -25.91 -18.39
CA LEU A 310 -37.95 -25.23 -18.70
C LEU A 310 -37.77 -25.07 -20.20
N GLU A 311 -38.09 -26.10 -20.98
CA GLU A 311 -38.00 -26.12 -22.43
C GLU A 311 -38.92 -25.05 -23.08
N GLU A 312 -40.06 -24.73 -22.45
CA GLU A 312 -40.97 -23.66 -22.90
C GLU A 312 -40.68 -22.27 -22.28
N SER A 313 -39.85 -22.18 -21.23
CA SER A 313 -39.61 -20.93 -20.49
C SER A 313 -38.76 -19.88 -21.24
N PHE A 314 -38.08 -20.28 -22.32
CA PHE A 314 -37.40 -19.42 -23.30
C PHE A 314 -38.09 -19.40 -24.67
N SER A 315 -39.29 -19.97 -24.79
CA SER A 315 -40.14 -19.80 -25.97
C SER A 315 -40.83 -18.43 -25.92
N TRP A 316 -41.14 -17.85 -27.07
CA TRP A 316 -41.88 -16.58 -27.16
C TRP A 316 -43.25 -16.61 -26.42
N GLN A 317 -43.81 -17.80 -26.17
CA GLN A 317 -45.04 -18.01 -25.40
C GLN A 317 -44.79 -17.90 -23.88
N GLY A 318 -43.63 -18.32 -23.38
CA GLY A 318 -43.26 -18.20 -21.98
C GLY A 318 -43.13 -16.74 -21.51
N LEU A 319 -42.70 -15.84 -22.40
CA LEU A 319 -42.70 -14.40 -22.12
C LEU A 319 -44.12 -13.82 -22.03
N SER A 320 -45.05 -14.26 -22.89
CA SER A 320 -46.45 -13.81 -22.80
C SER A 320 -47.10 -14.22 -21.48
N TRP A 321 -46.84 -15.44 -20.99
CA TRP A 321 -47.35 -15.91 -19.70
C TRP A 321 -46.76 -15.18 -18.50
N ARG A 322 -45.50 -14.70 -18.58
CA ARG A 322 -44.91 -13.85 -17.53
C ARG A 322 -45.58 -12.48 -17.45
N ILE A 323 -45.90 -11.89 -18.60
CA ILE A 323 -46.63 -10.62 -18.67
C ILE A 323 -48.05 -10.80 -18.14
N GLU A 324 -48.70 -11.92 -18.48
CA GLU A 324 -50.02 -12.28 -17.95
C GLU A 324 -49.99 -12.52 -16.44
N ALA A 325 -48.98 -13.21 -15.91
CA ALA A 325 -48.75 -13.40 -14.47
C ALA A 325 -48.59 -12.07 -13.74
N TRP A 326 -47.78 -11.18 -14.30
CA TRP A 326 -47.57 -9.85 -13.73
C TRP A 326 -48.83 -8.99 -13.74
N ARG A 327 -49.64 -9.06 -14.80
CA ARG A 327 -50.89 -8.30 -14.91
C ARG A 327 -52.03 -8.88 -14.05
N SER A 328 -52.09 -10.19 -13.91
CA SER A 328 -53.14 -10.89 -13.15
C SER A 328 -52.81 -11.04 -11.66
N GLY A 329 -51.58 -10.75 -11.25
CA GLY A 329 -51.12 -10.89 -9.86
C GLY A 329 -50.99 -12.33 -9.39
N ARG A 330 -51.06 -13.31 -10.31
CA ARG A 330 -50.92 -14.74 -10.01
C ARG A 330 -49.47 -15.18 -10.21
N PRO A 331 -48.96 -16.12 -9.40
CA PRO A 331 -47.60 -16.64 -9.56
C PRO A 331 -47.43 -17.27 -10.95
N PHE A 332 -46.29 -17.01 -11.59
CA PHE A 332 -45.98 -17.52 -12.94
C PHE A 332 -46.13 -19.04 -13.06
N SER A 333 -45.77 -19.78 -12.00
CA SER A 333 -45.93 -21.23 -11.93
C SER A 333 -47.38 -21.68 -12.09
N GLU A 334 -48.36 -20.90 -11.62
CA GLU A 334 -49.78 -21.23 -11.74
C GLU A 334 -50.30 -21.10 -13.17
N ILE A 335 -49.90 -20.03 -13.88
CA ILE A 335 -50.29 -19.80 -15.28
C ILE A 335 -49.63 -20.84 -16.19
N VAL A 336 -48.36 -21.16 -15.97
CA VAL A 336 -47.66 -22.20 -16.73
C VAL A 336 -48.33 -23.56 -16.49
N LEU A 337 -48.68 -23.92 -15.24
CA LEU A 337 -49.34 -25.20 -14.94
C LEU A 337 -50.69 -25.32 -15.65
N GLN A 338 -51.49 -24.25 -15.67
CA GLN A 338 -52.80 -24.21 -16.31
C GLN A 338 -52.72 -24.41 -17.83
N HIS A 339 -51.62 -24.04 -18.46
CA HIS A 339 -51.44 -24.14 -19.91
C HIS A 339 -50.65 -25.37 -20.39
N THR A 340 -50.00 -26.13 -19.51
CA THR A 340 -49.11 -27.25 -19.87
C THR A 340 -49.62 -28.65 -19.49
N LEU A 341 -50.61 -28.76 -18.60
CA LEU A 341 -51.21 -30.04 -18.21
C LEU A 341 -52.35 -30.41 -19.16
N VAL A 342 -52.10 -31.38 -20.04
CA VAL A 342 -53.15 -32.07 -20.82
C VAL A 342 -53.06 -33.55 -20.45
N TYR A 343 -53.92 -33.98 -19.53
CA TYR A 343 -54.18 -35.40 -19.32
C TYR A 343 -55.67 -35.66 -19.54
N ARG A 344 -55.98 -36.85 -20.05
CA ARG A 344 -57.34 -37.29 -20.32
C ARG A 344 -57.51 -38.69 -19.76
N VAL A 345 -58.55 -38.89 -18.96
CA VAL A 345 -58.93 -40.23 -18.48
C VAL A 345 -59.88 -40.82 -19.50
N GLU A 346 -59.44 -41.87 -20.19
CA GLU A 346 -60.18 -42.48 -21.28
C GLU A 346 -61.20 -43.50 -20.79
N GLN A 347 -60.82 -44.31 -19.79
CA GLN A 347 -61.67 -45.37 -19.24
C GLN A 347 -61.44 -45.55 -17.74
N VAL A 348 -62.46 -45.99 -17.02
CA VAL A 348 -62.43 -46.28 -15.57
C VAL A 348 -63.10 -47.63 -15.32
N PHE A 349 -62.41 -48.53 -14.64
CA PHE A 349 -62.88 -49.86 -14.26
C PHE A 349 -62.92 -49.96 -12.74
N LEU A 350 -64.00 -50.54 -12.23
CA LEU A 350 -64.12 -50.98 -10.84
C LEU A 350 -64.16 -52.50 -10.85
N ILE A 351 -63.18 -53.14 -10.22
CA ILE A 351 -62.96 -54.59 -10.26
C ILE A 351 -63.05 -55.13 -8.84
N HIS A 352 -63.70 -56.28 -8.64
CA HIS A 352 -63.76 -56.92 -7.34
C HIS A 352 -62.40 -57.53 -6.98
N ARG A 353 -61.90 -57.24 -5.77
CA ARG A 353 -60.53 -57.57 -5.39
C ARG A 353 -60.28 -59.07 -5.28
N GLU A 354 -61.23 -59.82 -4.72
CA GLU A 354 -61.03 -61.25 -4.44
C GLU A 354 -61.33 -62.14 -5.66
N SER A 355 -62.28 -61.74 -6.50
CA SER A 355 -62.71 -62.55 -7.65
C SER A 355 -62.18 -62.06 -9.00
N GLY A 356 -61.64 -60.84 -9.08
CA GLY A 356 -61.18 -60.25 -10.34
C GLY A 356 -62.31 -59.88 -11.33
N LEU A 357 -63.56 -60.07 -10.93
CA LEU A 357 -64.73 -59.78 -11.77
C LEU A 357 -64.95 -58.27 -11.89
N LEU A 358 -65.37 -57.83 -13.08
CA LEU A 358 -65.75 -56.45 -13.32
C LEU A 358 -67.03 -56.11 -12.57
N ILE A 359 -66.97 -55.09 -11.72
CA ILE A 359 -68.13 -54.54 -11.01
C ILE A 359 -68.80 -53.48 -11.88
N GLN A 360 -68.01 -52.56 -12.43
CA GLN A 360 -68.52 -51.46 -13.26
C GLN A 360 -67.44 -50.91 -14.18
N HIS A 361 -67.84 -50.47 -15.38
CA HIS A 361 -66.97 -49.77 -16.32
C HIS A 361 -67.60 -48.47 -16.80
N LEU A 362 -66.76 -47.46 -16.98
CA LEU A 362 -67.10 -46.16 -17.55
C LEU A 362 -66.08 -45.83 -18.63
N HIS A 363 -66.56 -45.37 -19.77
CA HIS A 363 -65.73 -44.92 -20.88
C HIS A 363 -66.20 -43.54 -21.35
N GLN A 364 -65.33 -42.85 -22.08
CA GLN A 364 -65.69 -41.59 -22.73
C GLN A 364 -66.37 -41.86 -24.10
N GLU A 365 -67.22 -40.93 -24.56
CA GLU A 365 -68.12 -41.08 -25.72
C GLU A 365 -67.42 -41.24 -27.10
N GLU A 366 -66.09 -41.13 -27.19
CA GLU A 366 -65.32 -41.11 -28.45
C GLU A 366 -64.44 -42.35 -28.69
N ILE A 367 -64.54 -43.41 -27.88
CA ILE A 367 -63.62 -44.57 -27.95
C ILE A 367 -64.42 -45.84 -28.26
N GLU A 368 -63.94 -46.65 -29.22
CA GLU A 368 -64.47 -47.98 -29.51
C GLU A 368 -64.37 -48.89 -28.27
N ILE A 369 -65.50 -49.50 -27.90
CA ILE A 369 -65.61 -50.36 -26.72
C ILE A 369 -64.85 -51.65 -26.99
N GLY A 370 -63.67 -51.81 -26.39
CA GLY A 370 -63.05 -53.12 -26.19
C GLY A 370 -63.84 -53.94 -25.17
N ASP A 371 -63.76 -55.27 -25.24
CA ASP A 371 -64.47 -56.16 -24.33
C ASP A 371 -64.02 -55.93 -22.87
N SER A 372 -64.89 -55.28 -22.09
CA SER A 372 -64.59 -54.77 -20.75
C SER A 372 -64.26 -55.91 -19.76
N ASP A 373 -64.93 -57.05 -19.94
CA ASP A 373 -64.72 -58.25 -19.12
C ASP A 373 -63.38 -58.91 -19.45
N ALA A 374 -62.95 -58.89 -20.72
CA ALA A 374 -61.64 -59.39 -21.13
C ALA A 374 -60.49 -58.53 -20.56
N ILE A 375 -60.66 -57.21 -20.50
CA ILE A 375 -59.69 -56.29 -19.90
C ILE A 375 -59.61 -56.50 -18.37
N SER A 376 -60.75 -56.71 -17.70
CA SER A 376 -60.77 -57.07 -16.28
C SER A 376 -60.03 -58.39 -16.03
N ALA A 377 -60.29 -59.42 -16.84
CA ALA A 377 -59.60 -60.71 -16.76
C ALA A 377 -58.09 -60.58 -17.00
N MET A 378 -57.66 -59.72 -17.93
CA MET A 378 -56.25 -59.41 -18.16
C MET A 378 -55.60 -58.77 -16.92
N PHE A 379 -56.26 -57.79 -16.30
CA PHE A 379 -55.73 -57.15 -15.09
C PHE A 379 -55.60 -58.13 -13.92
N THR A 380 -56.57 -59.02 -13.74
CA THR A 380 -56.48 -60.10 -12.75
C THR A 380 -55.34 -61.05 -13.07
N ALA A 381 -55.20 -61.50 -14.33
CA ALA A 381 -54.13 -62.39 -14.73
C ALA A 381 -52.72 -61.76 -14.58
N ILE A 382 -52.57 -60.46 -14.85
CA ILE A 382 -51.31 -59.73 -14.62
C ILE A 382 -51.00 -59.69 -13.11
N GLN A 383 -52.01 -59.52 -12.27
CA GLN A 383 -51.83 -59.51 -10.81
C GLN A 383 -51.43 -60.89 -10.28
N ASP A 384 -52.08 -61.97 -10.75
CA ASP A 384 -51.76 -63.34 -10.38
C ASP A 384 -50.34 -63.71 -10.84
N PHE A 385 -49.97 -63.36 -12.07
CA PHE A 385 -48.62 -63.59 -12.60
C PHE A 385 -47.54 -62.91 -11.76
N ILE A 386 -47.76 -61.67 -11.32
CA ILE A 386 -46.78 -60.92 -10.53
C ILE A 386 -46.70 -61.48 -9.10
N ARG A 387 -47.84 -61.88 -8.52
CA ARG A 387 -47.85 -62.54 -7.21
C ARG A 387 -47.12 -63.89 -7.23
N ASP A 388 -47.28 -64.66 -8.30
CA ASP A 388 -46.64 -65.97 -8.47
C ASP A 388 -45.15 -65.88 -8.84
N SER A 389 -44.74 -64.84 -9.59
CA SER A 389 -43.36 -64.68 -10.06
C SER A 389 -42.40 -64.13 -9.01
N PHE A 390 -42.90 -63.39 -8.01
CA PHE A 390 -42.09 -62.72 -6.99
C PHE A 390 -42.33 -63.31 -5.58
N LEU A 391 -41.92 -64.57 -5.36
CA LEU A 391 -41.97 -65.28 -4.06
C LEU A 391 -40.89 -64.79 -3.07
N SER A 392 -40.86 -63.50 -2.76
CA SER A 392 -39.97 -62.93 -1.73
C SER A 392 -40.79 -62.06 -0.79
N SER A 393 -40.65 -62.34 0.51
CA SER A 393 -41.41 -61.78 1.62
C SER A 393 -41.57 -60.25 1.61
N LYS A 394 -42.63 -59.76 0.95
CA LYS A 394 -43.53 -58.65 1.30
C LYS A 394 -44.47 -58.41 0.12
N ILE A 395 -45.71 -58.05 0.42
CA ILE A 395 -46.81 -57.82 -0.53
C ILE A 395 -46.49 -56.56 -1.35
N GLU A 396 -45.67 -56.69 -2.40
CA GLU A 396 -45.53 -55.66 -3.43
C GLU A 396 -46.58 -55.93 -4.52
N GLU A 397 -47.61 -55.09 -4.51
CA GLU A 397 -48.73 -55.13 -5.45
C GLU A 397 -48.59 -54.00 -6.49
N LEU A 398 -49.06 -54.19 -7.74
CA LEU A 398 -48.96 -53.14 -8.78
C LEU A 398 -49.87 -51.94 -8.49
N ASP A 399 -49.29 -50.75 -8.64
CA ASP A 399 -49.94 -49.44 -8.54
C ASP A 399 -50.16 -48.74 -9.90
N SER A 400 -49.42 -49.15 -10.95
CA SER A 400 -49.59 -48.67 -12.32
C SER A 400 -49.08 -49.66 -13.37
N VAL A 401 -49.62 -49.59 -14.58
CA VAL A 401 -49.22 -50.39 -15.76
C VAL A 401 -49.15 -49.48 -16.98
N GLU A 402 -48.05 -49.53 -17.74
CA GLU A 402 -47.90 -48.77 -18.98
C GLU A 402 -48.15 -49.68 -20.19
N ILE A 403 -49.08 -49.29 -21.07
CA ILE A 403 -49.50 -50.05 -22.25
C ILE A 403 -49.55 -49.09 -23.45
N GLY A 404 -48.46 -49.05 -24.23
CA GLY A 404 -48.36 -48.17 -25.40
C GLY A 404 -48.38 -46.68 -25.01
N GLU A 405 -49.37 -45.93 -25.51
CA GLU A 405 -49.59 -44.50 -25.15
C GLU A 405 -50.45 -44.30 -23.90
N TYR A 406 -50.89 -45.40 -23.28
CA TYR A 406 -51.78 -45.40 -22.13
C TYR A 406 -51.05 -45.78 -20.84
N THR A 407 -51.34 -45.04 -19.79
CA THR A 407 -50.93 -45.38 -18.43
C THR A 407 -52.17 -45.73 -17.62
N VAL A 408 -52.22 -46.95 -17.11
CA VAL A 408 -53.28 -47.42 -16.23
C VAL A 408 -52.84 -47.25 -14.80
N TRP A 409 -53.59 -46.50 -14.00
CA TRP A 409 -53.36 -46.38 -12.55
C TRP A 409 -54.34 -47.26 -11.78
N LEU A 410 -53.84 -47.93 -10.76
CA LEU A 410 -54.60 -48.85 -9.91
C LEU A 410 -54.60 -48.30 -8.48
N GLU A 411 -55.78 -48.05 -7.91
CA GLU A 411 -55.94 -47.76 -6.48
C GLU A 411 -56.84 -48.81 -5.84
N ARG A 412 -56.39 -49.36 -4.71
CA ARG A 412 -57.01 -50.52 -4.07
C ARG A 412 -57.75 -50.09 -2.80
N GLY A 413 -58.95 -50.62 -2.61
CA GLY A 413 -59.63 -50.62 -1.32
C GLY A 413 -59.76 -52.05 -0.75
N PRO A 414 -60.42 -52.21 0.40
CA PRO A 414 -60.61 -53.50 1.04
C PRO A 414 -61.20 -54.59 0.12
N TYR A 415 -62.25 -54.26 -0.64
CA TYR A 415 -63.03 -55.23 -1.43
C TYR A 415 -63.04 -54.95 -2.94
N ALA A 416 -62.62 -53.77 -3.39
CA ALA A 416 -62.59 -53.39 -4.81
C ALA A 416 -61.31 -52.66 -5.21
N VAL A 417 -60.99 -52.72 -6.50
CA VAL A 417 -59.85 -52.05 -7.15
C VAL A 417 -60.38 -51.10 -8.22
N LEU A 418 -59.95 -49.85 -8.18
CA LEU A 418 -60.25 -48.82 -9.17
C LEU A 418 -59.08 -48.71 -10.15
N ALA A 419 -59.33 -48.99 -11.42
CA ALA A 419 -58.36 -48.83 -12.50
C ALA A 419 -58.76 -47.68 -13.43
N CYS A 420 -57.91 -46.68 -13.61
CA CYS A 420 -58.13 -45.57 -14.53
C CYS A 420 -57.12 -45.64 -15.68
N VAL A 421 -57.60 -45.67 -16.92
CA VAL A 421 -56.77 -45.61 -18.14
C VAL A 421 -56.59 -44.14 -18.53
N ILE A 422 -55.34 -43.69 -18.55
CA ILE A 422 -54.97 -42.28 -18.69
C ILE A 422 -54.11 -42.12 -19.93
N ARG A 423 -54.41 -41.09 -20.72
CA ARG A 423 -53.56 -40.60 -21.81
C ARG A 423 -52.89 -39.29 -21.40
N GLY A 424 -51.57 -39.23 -21.56
CA GLY A 424 -50.75 -38.10 -21.08
C GLY A 424 -50.33 -38.25 -19.62
N VAL A 425 -49.78 -37.18 -19.04
CA VAL A 425 -49.21 -37.21 -17.68
C VAL A 425 -50.23 -36.68 -16.68
N ALA A 426 -50.91 -37.58 -15.96
CA ALA A 426 -51.84 -37.17 -14.92
C ALA A 426 -51.11 -36.58 -13.70
N PRO A 427 -51.63 -35.49 -13.11
CA PRO A 427 -51.08 -34.88 -11.91
C PRO A 427 -51.41 -35.69 -10.66
N TYR A 428 -50.59 -35.57 -9.61
CA TYR A 428 -50.75 -36.32 -8.36
C TYR A 428 -52.10 -36.08 -7.67
N TYR A 429 -52.72 -34.91 -7.82
CA TYR A 429 -54.05 -34.65 -7.26
C TYR A 429 -55.10 -35.63 -7.81
N PHE A 430 -54.94 -36.12 -9.04
CA PHE A 430 -55.84 -37.09 -9.64
C PHE A 430 -55.76 -38.44 -8.92
N ARG A 431 -54.55 -38.86 -8.50
CA ARG A 431 -54.36 -40.05 -7.67
C ARG A 431 -55.06 -39.91 -6.31
N ASN A 432 -54.96 -38.75 -5.67
CA ASN A 432 -55.73 -38.45 -4.44
C ASN A 432 -57.25 -38.46 -4.68
N MET A 433 -57.72 -38.03 -5.85
CA MET A 433 -59.12 -38.11 -6.23
C MET A 433 -59.57 -39.57 -6.37
N MET A 434 -58.79 -40.43 -7.03
CA MET A 434 -59.06 -41.87 -7.13
C MET A 434 -59.16 -42.51 -5.74
N ARG A 435 -58.22 -42.18 -4.83
CA ARG A 435 -58.22 -42.68 -3.45
C ARG A 435 -59.46 -42.24 -2.66
N SER A 436 -59.76 -40.94 -2.68
CA SER A 436 -60.98 -40.41 -2.05
C SER A 436 -62.26 -41.03 -2.64
N THR A 437 -62.25 -41.37 -3.92
CA THR A 437 -63.39 -41.99 -4.62
C THR A 437 -63.58 -43.44 -4.17
N ILE A 438 -62.51 -44.25 -4.11
CA ILE A 438 -62.62 -45.64 -3.64
C ILE A 438 -62.95 -45.70 -2.15
N GLU A 439 -62.42 -44.79 -1.32
CA GLU A 439 -62.81 -44.65 0.09
C GLU A 439 -64.29 -44.29 0.22
N SER A 440 -64.76 -43.32 -0.57
CA SER A 440 -66.18 -42.94 -0.61
C SER A 440 -67.09 -44.09 -1.07
N LEU A 441 -66.61 -44.94 -2.00
CA LEU A 441 -67.32 -46.13 -2.46
C LEU A 441 -67.40 -47.17 -1.35
N HIS A 442 -66.31 -47.44 -0.63
CA HIS A 442 -66.32 -48.40 0.49
C HIS A 442 -67.14 -47.88 1.68
N ALA A 443 -67.10 -46.58 1.96
CA ALA A 443 -67.89 -45.97 3.03
C ALA A 443 -69.41 -46.05 2.76
N ARG A 444 -69.83 -45.95 1.49
CA ARG A 444 -71.25 -45.98 1.11
C ARG A 444 -71.78 -47.37 0.73
N TYR A 445 -70.95 -48.19 0.09
CA TYR A 445 -71.35 -49.46 -0.53
C TYR A 445 -70.53 -50.66 -0.05
N GLY A 446 -69.75 -50.53 1.03
CA GLY A 446 -68.82 -51.57 1.49
C GLY A 446 -69.42 -52.95 1.70
N ILE A 447 -70.66 -53.05 2.22
CA ILE A 447 -71.37 -54.33 2.41
C ILE A 447 -71.72 -54.97 1.06
N LEU A 448 -72.20 -54.16 0.10
CA LEU A 448 -72.56 -54.63 -1.24
C LEU A 448 -71.32 -55.05 -2.05
N LEU A 449 -70.19 -54.36 -1.84
CA LEU A 449 -68.92 -54.73 -2.45
C LEU A 449 -68.37 -56.04 -1.88
N GLN A 450 -68.54 -56.29 -0.58
CA GLN A 450 -68.09 -57.53 0.07
C GLN A 450 -68.92 -58.76 -0.36
N GLN A 451 -70.22 -58.59 -0.63
CA GLN A 451 -71.13 -59.68 -1.03
C GLN A 451 -71.23 -59.86 -2.56
N PHE A 452 -70.35 -59.22 -3.32
CA PHE A 452 -70.41 -59.24 -4.77
C PHE A 452 -70.15 -60.64 -5.34
N SER A 453 -71.14 -61.18 -6.05
CA SER A 453 -71.14 -62.52 -6.64
C SER A 453 -71.38 -62.50 -8.15
N GLY A 454 -71.10 -61.37 -8.82
CA GLY A 454 -71.19 -61.24 -10.28
C GLY A 454 -72.46 -60.57 -10.82
N ASP A 455 -73.36 -60.08 -9.96
CA ASP A 455 -74.52 -59.26 -10.38
C ASP A 455 -74.23 -57.77 -10.20
N SER A 456 -74.06 -57.05 -11.32
CA SER A 456 -73.76 -55.61 -11.35
C SER A 456 -75.01 -54.72 -11.18
N GLY A 457 -76.22 -55.28 -11.18
CA GLY A 457 -77.47 -54.52 -11.15
C GLY A 457 -77.64 -53.64 -9.89
N GLN A 458 -77.23 -54.15 -8.72
CA GLN A 458 -77.34 -53.40 -7.45
C GLN A 458 -76.24 -52.34 -7.28
N LEU A 459 -75.15 -52.43 -8.05
CA LEU A 459 -73.97 -51.56 -7.95
C LEU A 459 -73.93 -50.46 -9.04
N GLN A 460 -74.98 -50.34 -9.87
CA GLN A 460 -75.12 -49.24 -10.85
C GLN A 460 -75.09 -47.85 -10.21
N ALA A 461 -75.49 -47.72 -8.94
CA ALA A 461 -75.40 -46.47 -8.18
C ALA A 461 -73.95 -45.98 -7.98
N CYS A 462 -72.96 -46.88 -8.06
CA CYS A 462 -71.54 -46.52 -8.00
C CYS A 462 -71.10 -45.68 -9.20
N ARG A 463 -71.81 -45.77 -10.34
CA ARG A 463 -71.51 -45.04 -11.58
C ARG A 463 -71.39 -43.53 -11.36
N VAL A 464 -72.32 -42.93 -10.60
CA VAL A 464 -72.34 -41.47 -10.33
C VAL A 464 -71.11 -41.02 -9.54
N VAL A 465 -70.58 -41.90 -8.67
CA VAL A 465 -69.38 -41.62 -7.88
C VAL A 465 -68.13 -41.77 -8.76
N LEU A 466 -68.12 -42.74 -9.66
CA LEU A 466 -67.03 -43.00 -10.61
C LEU A 466 -66.98 -41.96 -11.76
N GLU A 467 -68.09 -41.35 -12.16
CA GLU A 467 -68.09 -40.28 -13.18
C GLU A 467 -67.22 -39.09 -12.78
N LYS A 468 -67.02 -38.86 -11.47
CA LYS A 468 -66.13 -37.80 -10.97
C LYS A 468 -64.66 -38.04 -11.32
N THR A 469 -64.26 -39.28 -11.61
CA THR A 469 -62.89 -39.63 -12.03
C THR A 469 -62.72 -39.58 -13.55
N LEU A 470 -63.80 -39.40 -14.32
CA LEU A 470 -63.78 -39.27 -15.77
C LEU A 470 -63.73 -37.78 -16.17
N LYS A 471 -62.64 -37.09 -15.81
CA LYS A 471 -62.46 -35.64 -16.08
C LYS A 471 -61.59 -35.39 -17.32
N LEU A 472 -62.04 -34.43 -18.14
CA LEU A 472 -61.23 -33.78 -19.17
C LEU A 472 -60.65 -32.47 -18.65
N GLU A 473 -59.33 -32.31 -18.69
CA GLU A 473 -58.71 -30.98 -18.77
C GLU A 473 -58.33 -30.71 -20.23
N THR A 474 -59.25 -30.12 -20.99
CA THR A 474 -58.96 -29.62 -22.36
C THR A 474 -58.54 -28.16 -22.35
N LYS A 475 -57.46 -27.89 -23.08
CA LYS A 475 -56.90 -26.57 -23.40
C LYS A 475 -58.00 -25.56 -23.76
N SER A 476 -58.14 -24.50 -22.95
CA SER A 476 -58.93 -23.32 -23.32
C SER A 476 -58.22 -22.60 -24.48
N ASN A 477 -58.82 -22.61 -25.66
CA ASN A 477 -58.32 -21.88 -26.82
C ASN A 477 -58.74 -20.41 -26.71
N ASN A 478 -57.97 -19.60 -25.97
CA ASN A 478 -58.16 -18.15 -25.96
C ASN A 478 -57.21 -17.50 -26.98
N ASN A 479 -57.76 -17.22 -28.15
CA ASN A 479 -57.06 -16.56 -29.24
C ASN A 479 -57.15 -15.04 -29.01
N GLN A 480 -56.16 -14.44 -28.33
CA GLN A 480 -56.08 -12.98 -28.20
C GLN A 480 -54.65 -12.47 -28.43
N TYR A 481 -54.59 -11.43 -29.26
CA TYR A 481 -53.46 -10.86 -29.97
C TYR A 481 -52.18 -10.63 -29.13
N PHE A 482 -51.06 -11.14 -29.68
CA PHE A 482 -49.70 -10.86 -29.24
C PHE A 482 -49.39 -9.35 -29.40
N LEU A 483 -49.12 -8.68 -28.26
CA LEU A 483 -48.42 -7.39 -28.13
C LEU A 483 -48.86 -6.25 -29.10
N HIS A 484 -49.58 -5.27 -28.56
CA HIS A 484 -49.86 -4.00 -29.26
C HIS A 484 -48.54 -3.33 -29.69
N PRO A 485 -48.36 -2.87 -30.95
CA PRO A 485 -47.07 -2.41 -31.50
C PRO A 485 -46.45 -1.20 -30.76
N THR A 486 -47.25 -0.44 -30.01
CA THR A 486 -46.81 0.69 -29.19
C THR A 486 -45.97 0.29 -27.98
N LEU A 487 -46.15 -0.92 -27.44
CA LEU A 487 -45.33 -1.41 -26.33
C LEU A 487 -43.92 -1.81 -26.79
N ILE A 488 -43.82 -2.38 -28.00
CA ILE A 488 -42.53 -2.77 -28.59
C ILE A 488 -41.67 -1.53 -28.89
N THR A 489 -42.28 -0.45 -29.38
CA THR A 489 -41.54 0.80 -29.64
C THR A 489 -41.05 1.45 -28.35
N ILE A 490 -41.87 1.51 -27.29
CA ILE A 490 -41.46 2.05 -25.99
C ILE A 490 -40.31 1.22 -25.38
N LEU A 491 -40.41 -0.12 -25.41
CA LEU A 491 -39.38 -1.00 -24.88
C LEU A 491 -38.06 -0.85 -25.65
N SER A 492 -38.13 -0.71 -26.97
CA SER A 492 -36.95 -0.49 -27.82
C SER A 492 -36.29 0.87 -27.57
N ILE A 493 -37.07 1.93 -27.27
CA ILE A 493 -36.53 3.25 -26.89
C ILE A 493 -35.86 3.19 -25.52
N ILE A 494 -36.47 2.50 -24.54
CA ILE A 494 -35.86 2.32 -23.21
C ILE A 494 -34.56 1.52 -23.33
N LEU A 495 -34.53 0.46 -24.14
CA LEU A 495 -33.32 -0.32 -24.38
C LEU A 495 -32.23 0.54 -25.04
N LEU A 496 -32.59 1.41 -25.99
CA LEU A 496 -31.66 2.36 -26.60
C LEU A 496 -31.15 3.41 -25.61
N LEU A 497 -31.99 3.92 -24.72
CA LEU A 497 -31.59 4.87 -23.68
C LEU A 497 -30.67 4.23 -22.63
N VAL A 498 -31.00 3.02 -22.16
CA VAL A 498 -30.16 2.28 -21.21
C VAL A 498 -28.85 1.85 -21.88
N GLY A 499 -28.90 1.40 -23.13
CA GLY A 499 -27.71 1.07 -23.93
C GLY A 499 -26.83 2.28 -24.18
N GLY A 500 -27.43 3.43 -24.51
CA GLY A 500 -26.72 4.70 -24.69
C GLY A 500 -26.09 5.19 -23.39
N TRP A 501 -26.82 5.14 -22.27
CA TRP A 501 -26.31 5.50 -20.94
C TRP A 501 -25.18 4.57 -20.51
N GLY A 502 -25.34 3.25 -20.71
CA GLY A 502 -24.30 2.26 -20.42
C GLY A 502 -23.04 2.47 -21.26
N TYR A 503 -23.20 2.78 -22.55
CA TYR A 503 -22.08 3.10 -23.43
C TYR A 503 -21.37 4.40 -22.99
N TRP A 504 -22.12 5.45 -22.66
CA TRP A 504 -21.56 6.71 -22.15
C TRP A 504 -20.81 6.52 -20.83
N HIS A 505 -21.39 5.76 -19.89
CA HIS A 505 -20.76 5.44 -18.61
C HIS A 505 -19.49 4.61 -18.81
N PHE A 506 -19.50 3.63 -19.71
CA PHE A 506 -18.32 2.83 -20.03
C PHE A 506 -17.20 3.68 -20.67
N GLN A 507 -17.55 4.57 -21.60
CA GLN A 507 -16.64 5.54 -22.21
C GLN A 507 -16.02 6.50 -21.19
N TYR A 508 -16.82 6.99 -20.23
CA TYR A 508 -16.33 7.85 -19.14
C TYR A 508 -15.32 7.12 -18.25
N GLN A 509 -15.63 5.88 -17.84
CA GLN A 509 -14.72 5.05 -17.03
C GLN A 509 -13.41 4.75 -17.78
N GLN A 510 -13.48 4.48 -19.08
CA GLN A 510 -12.29 4.31 -19.94
C GLN A 510 -11.42 5.57 -19.99
N ARG A 511 -12.03 6.76 -20.16
CA ARG A 511 -11.30 8.04 -20.18
C ARG A 511 -10.58 8.30 -18.85
N LEU A 512 -11.24 8.08 -17.72
CA LEU A 512 -10.63 8.19 -16.39
C LEU A 512 -9.47 7.19 -16.20
N ALA A 513 -9.66 5.93 -16.58
CA ALA A 513 -8.64 4.90 -16.46
C ALA A 513 -7.39 5.23 -17.32
N ASN A 514 -7.60 5.64 -18.57
CA ASN A 514 -6.51 6.04 -19.47
C ASN A 514 -5.77 7.28 -18.98
N TYR A 515 -6.49 8.22 -18.38
CA TYR A 515 -5.89 9.40 -17.76
C TYR A 515 -4.99 9.02 -16.58
N ILE A 516 -5.47 8.18 -15.66
CA ILE A 516 -4.68 7.69 -14.51
C ILE A 516 -3.44 6.91 -15.01
N ASP A 517 -3.60 6.04 -16.00
CA ASP A 517 -2.50 5.28 -16.61
C ASP A 517 -1.47 6.20 -17.27
N THR A 518 -1.93 7.25 -17.96
CA THR A 518 -1.04 8.26 -18.58
C THR A 518 -0.29 9.05 -17.51
N LEU A 519 -0.95 9.45 -16.41
CA LEU A 519 -0.29 10.12 -15.29
C LEU A 519 0.81 9.25 -14.66
N GLN A 520 0.55 7.96 -14.46
CA GLN A 520 1.54 7.03 -13.90
C GLN A 520 2.73 6.78 -14.83
N LYS A 521 2.52 6.85 -16.15
CA LYS A 521 3.58 6.71 -17.16
C LYS A 521 4.36 8.01 -17.39
N THR A 522 3.78 9.15 -17.01
CA THR A 522 4.43 10.45 -17.18
C THR A 522 5.56 10.60 -16.18
N GLN A 523 6.78 10.82 -16.67
CA GLN A 523 7.95 10.98 -15.82
C GLN A 523 7.79 12.23 -14.93
N GLY A 524 8.32 12.20 -13.70
CA GLY A 524 8.16 13.30 -12.75
C GLY A 524 6.80 13.37 -12.04
N ILE A 525 5.89 12.42 -12.27
CA ILE A 525 4.61 12.31 -11.56
C ILE A 525 4.50 10.92 -10.94
N VAL A 526 4.21 10.88 -9.64
CA VAL A 526 3.96 9.64 -8.90
C VAL A 526 2.60 9.75 -8.23
N VAL A 527 1.66 8.93 -8.70
CA VAL A 527 0.33 8.83 -8.09
C VAL A 527 0.42 7.92 -6.85
N ILE A 528 0.03 8.44 -5.68
CA ILE A 528 0.01 7.69 -4.41
C ILE A 528 -1.35 7.01 -4.23
N SER A 529 -2.44 7.75 -4.43
CA SER A 529 -3.79 7.23 -4.28
C SER A 529 -4.79 8.00 -5.13
N THR A 530 -5.90 7.32 -5.45
CA THR A 530 -7.04 7.87 -6.17
C THR A 530 -8.30 7.57 -5.36
N GLU A 531 -9.04 8.60 -4.98
CA GLU A 531 -10.27 8.49 -4.21
C GLU A 531 -11.43 9.12 -5.00
N HIS A 532 -12.64 8.59 -4.87
CA HIS A 532 -13.83 9.17 -5.49
C HIS A 532 -14.66 9.87 -4.42
N GLN A 533 -14.79 11.20 -4.50
CA GLN A 533 -15.60 12.02 -3.58
C GLN A 533 -16.59 12.87 -4.39
N ASP A 534 -17.88 12.81 -4.03
CA ASP A 534 -18.97 13.55 -4.68
C ASP A 534 -19.05 13.42 -6.22
N GLY A 535 -18.72 12.23 -6.73
CA GLY A 535 -18.69 11.95 -8.18
C GLY A 535 -17.45 12.50 -8.89
N LYS A 536 -16.49 13.08 -8.16
CA LYS A 536 -15.22 13.59 -8.67
C LYS A 536 -14.08 12.64 -8.30
N LEU A 537 -13.10 12.52 -9.18
CA LEU A 537 -11.88 11.77 -8.94
C LEU A 537 -10.84 12.68 -8.27
N LEU A 538 -10.52 12.41 -7.01
CA LEU A 538 -9.48 13.10 -6.25
C LEU A 538 -8.17 12.30 -6.33
N ILE A 539 -7.13 12.91 -6.90
CA ILE A 539 -5.83 12.27 -7.09
C ILE A 539 -4.82 12.87 -6.11
N TYR A 540 -4.19 12.02 -5.32
CA TYR A 540 -3.08 12.39 -4.44
C TYR A 540 -1.79 11.84 -5.01
N GLY A 541 -0.78 12.69 -5.07
CA GLY A 541 0.52 12.26 -5.58
C GLY A 541 1.66 13.21 -5.26
N MET A 542 2.83 12.82 -5.74
CA MET A 542 4.02 13.67 -5.75
C MET A 542 4.31 14.08 -7.19
N ARG A 543 4.74 15.32 -7.39
CA ARG A 543 5.10 15.85 -8.70
C ARG A 543 6.40 16.66 -8.65
N ASP A 544 7.24 16.50 -9.66
CA ASP A 544 8.35 17.43 -9.90
C ASP A 544 7.80 18.75 -10.50
N PRO A 545 8.22 19.92 -9.99
CA PRO A 545 7.78 21.22 -10.53
C PRO A 545 8.01 21.41 -12.03
N LEU A 546 8.96 20.68 -12.63
CA LEU A 546 9.29 20.71 -14.06
C LEU A 546 8.53 19.67 -14.90
N ALA A 547 7.71 18.83 -14.26
CA ALA A 547 6.91 17.82 -14.95
C ALA A 547 5.70 18.47 -15.63
N ASP A 548 5.13 17.78 -16.61
CA ASP A 548 3.94 18.25 -17.32
C ASP A 548 2.76 18.43 -16.35
N ASP A 549 1.87 19.37 -16.67
CA ASP A 549 0.77 19.71 -15.78
C ASP A 549 -0.38 18.71 -15.84
N PRO A 550 -0.74 18.01 -14.74
CA PRO A 550 -1.83 17.03 -14.72
C PRO A 550 -3.16 17.60 -15.19
N GLN A 551 -3.44 18.88 -14.93
CA GLN A 551 -4.64 19.54 -15.45
C GLN A 551 -4.61 19.70 -16.98
N GLN A 552 -3.44 19.95 -17.57
CA GLN A 552 -3.30 19.97 -19.03
C GLN A 552 -3.44 18.57 -19.63
N ILE A 553 -2.90 17.55 -18.97
CA ILE A 553 -3.07 16.14 -19.38
C ILE A 553 -4.55 15.75 -19.30
N ALA A 554 -5.26 16.14 -18.24
CA ALA A 554 -6.69 15.85 -18.06
C ALA A 554 -7.54 16.44 -19.19
N ARG A 555 -7.27 17.69 -19.60
CA ARG A 555 -7.95 18.33 -20.74
C ARG A 555 -7.74 17.57 -22.06
N GLY A 556 -6.59 16.92 -22.23
CA GLY A 556 -6.32 16.04 -23.37
C GLY A 556 -7.23 14.82 -23.46
N PHE A 557 -7.82 14.39 -22.34
CA PHE A 557 -8.79 13.29 -22.25
C PHE A 557 -10.25 13.76 -22.15
N GLU A 558 -10.52 15.04 -22.45
CA GLU A 558 -11.84 15.68 -22.32
C GLU A 558 -12.38 15.70 -20.88
N LEU A 559 -11.50 15.63 -19.88
CA LEU A 559 -11.85 15.71 -18.47
C LEU A 559 -11.75 17.17 -17.99
N SER A 560 -12.77 17.63 -17.28
CA SER A 560 -12.83 18.98 -16.72
C SER A 560 -12.37 19.03 -15.27
N ASP A 561 -12.15 20.24 -14.73
CA ASP A 561 -11.83 20.44 -13.29
C ASP A 561 -13.00 20.01 -12.38
N GLU A 562 -14.20 19.82 -12.94
CA GLU A 562 -15.35 19.27 -12.22
C GLU A 562 -15.28 17.74 -12.11
N ASP A 563 -14.61 17.06 -13.03
CA ASP A 563 -14.46 15.59 -13.05
C ASP A 563 -13.27 15.12 -12.21
N VAL A 564 -12.17 15.89 -12.22
CA VAL A 564 -10.91 15.50 -11.60
C VAL A 564 -10.34 16.67 -10.78
N THR A 565 -10.02 16.41 -9.53
CA THR A 565 -9.26 17.32 -8.67
C THR A 565 -7.96 16.63 -8.26
N SER A 566 -6.85 17.37 -8.23
CA SER A 566 -5.55 16.77 -7.93
C SER A 566 -4.77 17.57 -6.88
N GLN A 567 -4.21 16.87 -5.90
CA GLN A 567 -3.36 17.43 -4.85
C GLN A 567 -1.95 16.86 -4.98
N TRP A 568 -0.99 17.75 -5.26
CA TRP A 568 0.39 17.38 -5.56
C TRP A 568 1.36 17.91 -4.51
N ILE A 569 2.15 17.02 -3.95
CA ILE A 569 3.30 17.36 -3.09
C ILE A 569 4.55 17.49 -3.98
N PRO A 570 5.32 18.58 -3.88
CA PRO A 570 6.53 18.73 -4.69
C PRO A 570 7.61 17.72 -4.26
N TYR A 571 8.20 17.01 -5.22
CA TYR A 571 9.42 16.22 -5.03
C TYR A 571 10.44 16.52 -6.13
N LEU A 572 11.68 16.06 -5.97
CA LEU A 572 12.72 16.22 -6.99
C LEU A 572 12.96 14.89 -7.70
N ASP A 573 12.62 14.83 -8.98
CA ASP A 573 13.00 13.71 -9.84
C ASP A 573 14.47 13.86 -10.25
N LEU A 574 15.24 12.78 -10.10
CA LEU A 574 16.68 12.70 -10.41
C LEU A 574 16.95 11.95 -11.73
N THR A 575 15.92 11.68 -12.53
CA THR A 575 16.10 11.14 -13.87
C THR A 575 16.76 12.17 -14.80
N SER A 576 17.52 11.66 -15.78
CA SER A 576 18.32 12.47 -16.71
C SER A 576 17.56 13.65 -17.37
N PRO A 577 16.33 13.49 -17.88
CA PRO A 577 15.60 14.59 -18.52
C PRO A 577 15.31 15.77 -17.57
N PHE A 578 15.00 15.47 -16.30
CA PHE A 578 14.69 16.48 -15.28
C PHE A 578 15.93 17.19 -14.78
N LEU A 579 17.03 16.46 -14.60
CA LEU A 579 18.33 17.04 -14.27
C LEU A 579 18.80 18.01 -15.36
N VAL A 580 18.70 17.62 -16.64
CA VAL A 580 19.05 18.49 -17.78
C VAL A 580 18.12 19.70 -17.85
N ARG A 581 16.79 19.54 -17.72
CA ARG A 581 15.84 20.68 -17.72
C ARG A 581 16.11 21.66 -16.56
N ARG A 582 16.41 21.15 -15.36
CA ARG A 582 16.71 21.98 -14.18
C ARG A 582 18.03 22.73 -14.35
N MET A 583 19.04 22.07 -14.92
CA MET A 583 20.29 22.73 -15.29
C MET A 583 20.07 23.77 -16.39
N TRP A 584 19.18 23.51 -17.35
CA TRP A 584 18.84 24.47 -18.41
C TRP A 584 18.23 25.75 -17.83
N GLN A 585 17.29 25.63 -16.88
CA GLN A 585 16.72 26.80 -16.19
C GLN A 585 17.74 27.56 -15.33
N ARG A 586 18.73 26.88 -14.74
CA ARG A 586 19.77 27.53 -13.92
C ARG A 586 20.86 28.20 -14.75
N LEU A 587 21.37 27.52 -15.77
CA LEU A 587 22.48 27.97 -16.59
C LEU A 587 22.03 28.92 -17.71
N ALA A 588 20.75 28.87 -18.09
CA ALA A 588 20.16 29.61 -19.22
C ALA A 588 21.09 29.61 -20.45
N PRO A 589 21.47 28.43 -20.98
CA PRO A 589 22.45 28.35 -22.05
C PRO A 589 21.94 29.02 -23.33
N PRO A 590 22.84 29.66 -24.11
CA PRO A 590 22.49 30.16 -25.43
C PRO A 590 22.07 29.02 -26.36
N SER A 591 21.30 29.32 -27.40
CA SER A 591 20.76 28.33 -28.35
C SER A 591 21.82 27.53 -29.11
N THR A 592 23.08 27.97 -29.06
CA THR A 592 24.26 27.34 -29.64
C THR A 592 24.90 26.26 -28.77
N VAL A 593 24.42 26.06 -27.54
CA VAL A 593 24.92 25.05 -26.59
C VAL A 593 23.88 23.96 -26.39
N SER A 594 24.32 22.71 -26.54
CA SER A 594 23.53 21.53 -26.20
C SER A 594 24.07 20.87 -24.93
N MET A 595 23.18 20.23 -24.18
CA MET A 595 23.52 19.58 -22.92
C MET A 595 23.09 18.13 -22.93
N HIS A 596 23.98 17.24 -22.54
CA HIS A 596 23.69 15.83 -22.38
C HIS A 596 24.25 15.30 -21.08
N LEU A 597 23.51 14.40 -20.41
CA LEU A 597 23.91 13.82 -19.15
C LEU A 597 24.31 12.37 -19.35
N GLN A 598 25.55 12.02 -19.01
CA GLN A 598 26.08 10.66 -19.05
C GLN A 598 26.47 10.22 -17.63
N GLY A 599 25.65 9.37 -17.03
CA GLY A 599 25.77 9.04 -15.60
C GLY A 599 25.53 10.28 -14.74
N ASP A 600 26.54 10.67 -13.96
CA ASP A 600 26.49 11.84 -13.06
C ASP A 600 27.23 13.07 -13.62
N VAL A 601 27.69 12.99 -14.88
CA VAL A 601 28.48 14.05 -15.54
C VAL A 601 27.64 14.73 -16.60
N LEU A 602 27.53 16.05 -16.51
CA LEU A 602 26.84 16.87 -17.51
C LEU A 602 27.86 17.37 -18.54
N HIS A 603 27.70 16.94 -19.79
CA HIS A 603 28.50 17.38 -20.93
C HIS A 603 27.82 18.56 -21.61
N LEU A 604 28.54 19.67 -21.74
CA LEU A 604 28.14 20.83 -22.52
C LEU A 604 28.91 20.83 -23.84
N THR A 605 28.19 20.96 -24.95
CA THR A 605 28.78 20.95 -26.30
C THR A 605 28.24 22.12 -27.12
N GLY A 606 29.04 22.64 -28.05
CA GLY A 606 28.63 23.70 -28.97
C GLY A 606 29.43 24.99 -28.79
N HIS A 607 28.81 26.14 -29.02
CA HIS A 607 29.51 27.43 -29.02
C HIS A 607 28.95 28.37 -27.96
N ALA A 608 29.80 28.98 -27.15
CA ALA A 608 29.38 29.95 -26.14
C ALA A 608 30.38 31.10 -25.97
N GLU A 609 29.91 32.20 -25.38
CA GLU A 609 30.77 33.31 -24.99
C GLU A 609 31.65 32.91 -23.79
N PRO A 610 32.91 33.41 -23.69
CA PRO A 610 33.80 33.06 -22.59
C PRO A 610 33.25 33.41 -21.21
N ASP A 611 32.52 34.52 -21.11
CA ASP A 611 31.89 34.96 -19.86
C ASP A 611 30.81 33.99 -19.40
N TRP A 612 30.01 33.47 -20.33
CA TRP A 612 29.02 32.43 -20.02
C TRP A 612 29.69 31.12 -19.60
N ILE A 613 30.77 30.69 -20.28
CA ILE A 613 31.52 29.48 -19.92
C ILE A 613 32.08 29.58 -18.50
N LYS A 614 32.61 30.77 -18.13
CA LYS A 614 33.10 31.06 -16.78
C LYS A 614 31.97 31.08 -15.75
N GLN A 615 30.81 31.65 -16.06
CA GLN A 615 29.64 31.60 -15.17
C GLN A 615 29.11 30.17 -15.01
N ALA A 616 29.06 29.39 -16.09
CA ALA A 616 28.57 28.02 -16.07
C ALA A 616 29.44 27.11 -15.19
N THR A 617 30.76 27.27 -15.25
CA THR A 617 31.71 26.53 -14.39
C THR A 617 31.66 26.92 -12.91
N GLN A 618 31.22 28.13 -12.60
CA GLN A 618 31.09 28.64 -11.22
C GLN A 618 29.70 28.40 -10.60
N THR A 619 28.71 28.02 -11.42
CA THR A 619 27.34 27.81 -10.97
C THR A 619 27.24 26.54 -10.14
N SER A 620 26.54 26.62 -9.00
CA SER A 620 26.30 25.44 -8.15
C SER A 620 25.51 24.36 -8.90
N LEU A 621 26.06 23.15 -8.92
CA LEU A 621 25.45 21.97 -9.54
C LEU A 621 24.14 21.59 -8.83
N VAL A 622 23.23 21.01 -9.58
CA VAL A 622 21.97 20.46 -9.06
C VAL A 622 22.25 19.07 -8.46
N THR A 623 21.54 18.72 -7.38
CA THR A 623 21.56 17.39 -6.78
C THR A 623 21.35 16.31 -7.85
N GLY A 624 22.25 15.32 -7.90
CA GLY A 624 22.27 14.27 -8.93
C GLY A 624 23.31 14.50 -10.04
N ILE A 625 23.95 15.68 -10.11
CA ILE A 625 25.08 15.96 -11.01
C ILE A 625 26.31 16.29 -10.18
N ASN A 626 27.36 15.49 -10.32
CA ASN A 626 28.59 15.62 -9.53
C ASN A 626 29.67 16.42 -10.26
N ARG A 627 29.64 16.46 -11.59
CA ARG A 627 30.67 17.12 -12.40
C ARG A 627 30.09 17.75 -13.67
N LEU A 628 30.64 18.91 -14.04
CA LEU A 628 30.40 19.58 -15.31
C LEU A 628 31.61 19.37 -16.23
N GLU A 629 31.38 18.91 -17.45
CA GLU A 629 32.41 18.79 -18.47
C GLU A 629 32.16 19.80 -19.60
N VAL A 630 33.18 20.63 -19.84
CA VAL A 630 33.13 21.85 -20.66
C VAL A 630 34.08 21.75 -21.86
N ASN A 631 34.79 20.62 -21.98
CA ASN A 631 35.91 20.43 -22.91
C ASN A 631 35.49 20.48 -24.39
N GLU A 632 34.20 20.30 -24.67
CA GLU A 632 33.62 20.32 -26.01
C GLU A 632 32.92 21.65 -26.35
N LEU A 633 33.03 22.67 -25.48
CA LEU A 633 32.58 24.03 -25.79
C LEU A 633 33.68 24.82 -26.48
N ILE A 634 33.36 25.34 -27.66
CA ILE A 634 34.25 26.18 -28.46
C ILE A 634 33.88 27.63 -28.22
N GLU A 635 34.85 28.45 -27.84
CA GLU A 635 34.64 29.89 -27.67
C GLU A 635 34.22 30.55 -28.99
N ILE A 636 33.06 31.20 -29.01
CA ILE A 636 32.51 31.91 -30.20
C ILE A 636 33.56 32.85 -30.81
N ASN A 637 34.36 33.49 -29.96
CA ASN A 637 35.37 34.46 -30.36
C ASN A 637 36.44 33.88 -31.31
N GLN A 638 36.84 32.62 -31.13
CA GLN A 638 37.85 31.98 -32.00
C GLN A 638 37.27 31.59 -33.36
N VAL A 639 36.01 31.14 -33.39
CA VAL A 639 35.33 30.77 -34.64
C VAL A 639 35.04 32.01 -35.48
N SER A 640 34.57 33.09 -34.86
CA SER A 640 34.34 34.37 -35.55
C SER A 640 35.63 34.99 -36.08
N LEU A 641 36.73 34.92 -35.33
CA LEU A 641 38.04 35.38 -35.81
C LEU A 641 38.54 34.54 -36.99
N ALA A 642 38.42 33.21 -36.95
CA ALA A 642 38.82 32.33 -38.05
C ALA A 642 37.96 32.54 -39.32
N LYS A 643 36.66 32.77 -39.15
CA LYS A 643 35.73 33.10 -40.23
C LYS A 643 36.06 34.47 -40.84
N ALA A 644 36.24 35.48 -40.01
CA ALA A 644 36.63 36.82 -40.45
C ALA A 644 37.95 36.81 -41.21
N GLN A 645 38.98 36.09 -40.71
CA GLN A 645 40.25 35.94 -41.41
C GLN A 645 40.10 35.32 -42.81
N ARG A 646 39.23 34.32 -42.97
CA ARG A 646 38.98 33.69 -44.27
C ARG A 646 38.21 34.59 -45.23
N GLU A 647 37.16 35.26 -44.76
CA GLU A 647 36.26 36.04 -45.62
C GLU A 647 36.84 37.41 -46.00
N LEU A 648 37.62 38.05 -45.12
CA LEU A 648 38.23 39.36 -45.39
C LEU A 648 39.44 39.28 -46.32
N ALA A 649 40.12 38.12 -46.38
CA ALA A 649 41.34 37.88 -47.16
C ALA A 649 42.36 39.01 -46.95
N LEU A 650 42.87 39.11 -45.72
CA LEU A 650 43.71 40.21 -45.26
C LEU A 650 45.05 40.24 -46.02
N PRO A 651 45.47 41.40 -46.56
CA PRO A 651 46.75 41.56 -47.23
C PRO A 651 47.93 41.59 -46.24
N GLU A 652 49.14 41.42 -46.76
CA GLU A 652 50.37 41.51 -45.95
C GLU A 652 50.48 42.89 -45.29
N GLY A 653 50.67 42.93 -43.97
CA GLY A 653 50.74 44.17 -43.18
C GLY A 653 49.48 44.56 -42.40
N VAL A 654 48.36 43.84 -42.58
CA VAL A 654 47.13 44.03 -41.78
C VAL A 654 46.96 42.89 -40.78
N VAL A 655 46.79 43.24 -39.51
CA VAL A 655 46.56 42.31 -38.41
C VAL A 655 45.14 42.47 -37.90
N LEU A 656 44.48 41.33 -37.67
CA LEU A 656 43.16 41.26 -37.05
C LEU A 656 43.30 40.66 -35.66
N THR A 657 42.88 41.41 -34.64
CA THR A 657 42.87 40.95 -33.24
C THR A 657 41.46 41.02 -32.67
N MET A 658 41.08 40.04 -31.85
CA MET A 658 39.81 40.05 -31.11
C MET A 658 40.07 40.60 -29.71
N GLN A 659 39.40 41.68 -29.34
CA GLN A 659 39.43 42.26 -28.00
C GLN A 659 38.00 42.55 -27.54
N GLU A 660 37.59 41.98 -26.40
CA GLU A 660 36.29 42.25 -25.76
C GLU A 660 35.07 42.08 -26.71
N GLY A 661 35.11 41.08 -27.60
CA GLY A 661 34.03 40.83 -28.57
C GLY A 661 34.02 41.78 -29.77
N VAL A 662 35.06 42.61 -29.92
CA VAL A 662 35.26 43.52 -31.05
C VAL A 662 36.49 43.07 -31.86
N LEU A 663 36.31 42.94 -33.17
CA LEU A 663 37.37 42.68 -34.12
C LEU A 663 38.08 43.99 -34.48
N LYS A 664 39.31 44.14 -33.99
CA LYS A 664 40.16 45.30 -34.25
C LYS A 664 41.04 45.02 -35.47
N VAL A 665 40.91 45.87 -36.49
CA VAL A 665 41.71 45.81 -37.72
C VAL A 665 42.78 46.89 -37.63
N THR A 666 44.06 46.49 -37.62
CA THR A 666 45.19 47.42 -37.62
C THR A 666 46.14 47.14 -38.76
N GLY A 667 46.68 48.19 -39.38
CA GLY A 667 47.63 48.03 -40.48
C GLY A 667 47.73 49.28 -41.35
N LEU A 668 48.84 49.36 -42.08
CA LEU A 668 49.09 50.39 -43.09
C LEU A 668 48.85 49.78 -44.48
N VAL A 669 47.96 50.38 -45.25
CA VAL A 669 47.55 49.85 -46.57
C VAL A 669 47.47 50.97 -47.60
N ASP A 670 47.63 50.61 -48.88
CA ASP A 670 47.39 51.54 -49.99
C ASP A 670 45.91 51.95 -50.08
N SER A 671 45.61 53.10 -50.68
CA SER A 671 44.25 53.64 -50.76
C SER A 671 43.26 52.71 -51.47
N LYS A 672 43.69 51.93 -52.46
CA LYS A 672 42.81 51.00 -53.18
C LYS A 672 42.43 49.83 -52.28
N THR A 673 43.41 49.27 -51.58
CA THR A 673 43.24 48.19 -50.62
C THR A 673 42.44 48.65 -49.40
N TYR A 674 42.66 49.88 -48.93
CA TYR A 674 41.89 50.50 -47.84
C TYR A 674 40.39 50.53 -48.16
N GLN A 675 40.02 51.03 -49.35
CA GLN A 675 38.62 51.12 -49.78
C GLN A 675 37.98 49.73 -49.95
N VAL A 676 38.71 48.78 -50.52
CA VAL A 676 38.22 47.40 -50.70
C VAL A 676 38.01 46.72 -49.36
N LEU A 677 38.94 46.87 -48.41
CA LEU A 677 38.82 46.30 -47.06
C LEU A 677 37.64 46.94 -46.30
N GLN A 678 37.49 48.26 -46.35
CA GLN A 678 36.34 48.96 -45.77
C GLN A 678 35.01 48.42 -46.30
N GLN A 679 34.89 48.22 -47.62
CA GLN A 679 33.69 47.63 -48.23
C GLN A 679 33.45 46.19 -47.79
N ARG A 680 34.50 45.35 -47.72
CA ARG A 680 34.38 43.96 -47.24
C ARG A 680 33.94 43.89 -45.78
N ILE A 681 34.48 44.74 -44.92
CA ILE A 681 34.09 44.85 -43.52
C ILE A 681 32.61 45.25 -43.41
N GLN A 682 32.17 46.24 -44.18
CA GLN A 682 30.77 46.68 -44.18
C GLN A 682 29.81 45.58 -44.66
N ASN A 683 30.20 44.81 -45.68
CA ASN A 683 29.43 43.68 -46.17
C ASN A 683 29.36 42.55 -45.13
N PHE A 684 30.47 42.25 -44.46
CA PHE A 684 30.53 41.26 -43.38
C PHE A 684 29.59 41.64 -42.22
N LEU A 685 29.67 42.89 -41.76
CA LEU A 685 28.77 43.46 -40.73
C LEU A 685 27.29 43.37 -41.12
N SER A 686 26.97 43.52 -42.40
CA SER A 686 25.59 43.42 -42.89
C SER A 686 25.08 41.97 -42.99
N SER A 687 26.00 41.00 -43.04
CA SER A 687 25.67 39.56 -43.16
C SER A 687 25.47 38.87 -41.81
N GLU A 688 26.10 39.37 -40.73
CA GLU A 688 25.98 38.80 -39.39
C GLU A 688 24.87 39.48 -38.58
N LYS A 689 23.84 38.71 -38.23
CA LYS A 689 22.73 39.16 -37.37
C LYS A 689 23.12 39.31 -35.90
N ASN A 690 24.23 38.72 -35.47
CA ASN A 690 24.75 38.80 -34.10
C ASN A 690 26.03 39.64 -34.14
N GLY A 691 25.90 40.90 -33.76
CA GLY A 691 26.90 41.95 -33.98
C GLY A 691 28.21 41.74 -33.23
N VAL A 692 29.18 41.12 -33.91
CA VAL A 692 30.60 41.32 -33.59
C VAL A 692 30.95 42.75 -34.02
N GLY A 693 31.31 43.60 -33.06
CA GLY A 693 31.74 44.96 -33.36
C GLY A 693 33.02 44.95 -34.19
N PHE A 694 33.20 45.88 -35.12
CA PHE A 694 34.47 46.10 -35.81
C PHE A 694 35.05 47.45 -35.43
N GLU A 695 36.32 47.47 -35.03
CA GLU A 695 37.07 48.69 -34.79
C GLU A 695 38.14 48.86 -35.88
N THR A 696 37.94 49.82 -36.78
CA THR A 696 38.87 50.11 -37.89
C THR A 696 39.75 51.33 -37.64
N SER A 697 39.79 51.84 -36.41
CA SER A 697 40.53 53.05 -36.03
C SER A 697 42.05 52.93 -36.30
N GLY A 698 42.59 51.71 -36.27
CA GLY A 698 43.99 51.43 -36.54
C GLY A 698 44.32 51.07 -37.99
N LEU A 699 43.35 51.08 -38.91
CA LEU A 699 43.59 50.91 -40.33
C LEU A 699 43.87 52.29 -40.94
N ILE A 700 45.06 52.47 -41.50
CA ILE A 700 45.54 53.77 -42.00
C ILE A 700 45.67 53.71 -43.52
N ASP A 701 45.05 54.68 -44.20
CA ASP A 701 45.23 54.93 -45.64
C ASP A 701 46.57 55.66 -45.87
N ALA A 702 47.54 54.91 -46.39
CA ALA A 702 48.93 55.34 -46.50
C ALA A 702 49.10 56.57 -47.40
N GLU A 703 48.51 56.58 -48.60
CA GLU A 703 48.65 57.68 -49.55
C GLU A 703 47.89 58.93 -49.10
N LEU A 704 46.72 58.78 -48.48
CA LEU A 704 45.95 59.91 -47.96
C LEU A 704 46.71 60.60 -46.81
N GLU A 705 47.20 59.83 -45.84
CA GLU A 705 47.98 60.39 -44.74
C GLU A 705 49.30 60.97 -45.23
N ARG A 706 50.00 60.31 -46.16
CA ARG A 706 51.18 60.87 -46.83
C ARG A 706 50.87 62.22 -47.46
N GLN A 707 49.77 62.35 -48.21
CA GLN A 707 49.41 63.60 -48.88
C GLN A 707 49.13 64.73 -47.87
N LYS A 708 48.43 64.45 -46.76
CA LYS A 708 48.20 65.44 -45.69
C LYS A 708 49.52 65.90 -45.07
N ARG A 709 50.45 64.97 -44.83
CA ARG A 709 51.77 65.26 -44.25
C ARG A 709 52.63 66.06 -45.22
N ILE A 710 52.64 65.71 -46.51
CA ILE A 710 53.32 66.49 -47.57
C ILE A 710 52.79 67.92 -47.56
N GLN A 711 51.47 68.12 -47.57
CA GLN A 711 50.90 69.47 -47.51
C GLN A 711 51.33 70.24 -46.25
N ARG A 712 51.43 69.57 -45.09
CA ARG A 712 51.89 70.21 -43.85
C ARG A 712 53.36 70.64 -43.94
N ILE A 713 54.20 69.81 -44.56
CA ILE A 713 55.62 70.10 -44.81
C ILE A 713 55.77 71.27 -45.78
N GLU A 714 55.06 71.25 -46.91
CA GLU A 714 55.16 72.28 -47.94
C GLU A 714 54.63 73.64 -47.45
N ASN A 715 53.65 73.63 -46.54
CA ASN A 715 53.15 74.83 -45.87
C ASN A 715 54.05 75.30 -44.72
N THR A 716 55.04 74.50 -44.31
CA THR A 716 55.98 74.89 -43.26
C THR A 716 57.00 75.87 -43.82
N THR A 717 57.14 77.02 -43.15
CA THR A 717 58.15 78.03 -43.50
C THR A 717 59.01 78.31 -42.28
N LEU A 718 60.33 78.22 -42.46
CA LEU A 718 61.30 78.50 -41.40
C LEU A 718 61.96 79.85 -41.64
N TYR A 719 61.95 80.71 -40.63
CA TYR A 719 62.52 82.05 -40.73
C TYR A 719 63.92 82.12 -40.14
N PHE A 720 64.77 82.93 -40.76
CA PHE A 720 66.16 83.13 -40.37
C PHE A 720 66.40 84.57 -39.90
N SER A 721 67.38 84.74 -39.02
CA SER A 721 67.88 86.05 -38.59
C SER A 721 68.80 86.66 -39.65
N ASP A 722 69.81 87.44 -39.26
CA ASP A 722 70.84 87.89 -40.21
C ASP A 722 71.86 86.77 -40.44
N GLY A 723 72.06 86.37 -41.70
CA GLY A 723 72.87 85.20 -42.04
C GLY A 723 72.09 83.87 -42.05
N ALA A 724 72.76 82.78 -41.68
CA ALA A 724 72.26 81.39 -41.75
C ALA A 724 71.84 80.80 -40.39
N LYS A 725 71.53 81.64 -39.39
CA LYS A 725 71.03 81.21 -38.07
C LYS A 725 69.50 81.27 -38.02
N PHE A 726 68.88 80.25 -37.43
CA PHE A 726 67.43 80.23 -37.18
C PHE A 726 66.99 81.44 -36.36
N ARG A 727 65.77 81.92 -36.59
CA ARG A 727 65.11 82.91 -35.73
C ARG A 727 64.62 82.23 -34.45
N ASP A 728 64.54 82.96 -33.34
CA ASP A 728 64.05 82.41 -32.07
C ASP A 728 62.61 81.90 -32.19
N GLY A 729 62.30 80.76 -31.55
CA GLY A 729 60.97 80.14 -31.52
C GLY A 729 60.60 79.33 -32.76
N GLN A 730 61.59 78.86 -33.54
CA GLN A 730 61.38 77.98 -34.70
C GLN A 730 61.49 76.49 -34.35
N GLU A 731 61.86 76.16 -33.13
CA GLU A 731 62.10 74.78 -32.65
C GLU A 731 60.87 73.90 -32.83
N THR A 732 59.68 74.37 -32.45
CA THR A 732 58.43 73.60 -32.59
C THR A 732 58.07 73.31 -34.06
N ARG A 733 58.39 74.22 -34.98
CA ARG A 733 58.16 73.99 -36.43
C ARG A 733 59.16 72.99 -37.00
N LEU A 734 60.41 73.06 -36.54
CA LEU A 734 61.47 72.12 -36.91
C LEU A 734 61.16 70.71 -36.40
N GLU A 735 60.66 70.57 -35.17
CA GLU A 735 60.22 69.29 -34.61
C GLU A 735 58.97 68.74 -35.33
N ALA A 736 58.00 69.59 -35.66
CA ALA A 736 56.84 69.18 -36.45
C ALA A 736 57.25 68.67 -37.85
N LEU A 737 58.17 69.39 -38.52
CA LEU A 737 58.74 69.00 -39.80
C LEU A 737 59.49 67.66 -39.70
N LEU A 738 60.28 67.45 -38.65
CA LEU A 738 60.98 66.18 -38.41
C LEU A 738 59.98 65.02 -38.27
N ASN A 739 58.94 65.20 -37.45
CA ASN A 739 57.93 64.16 -37.23
C ASN A 739 57.16 63.81 -38.51
N ASP A 740 56.80 64.82 -39.32
CA ASP A 740 56.14 64.56 -40.61
C ASP A 740 57.07 63.86 -41.59
N MET A 741 58.35 64.26 -41.65
CA MET A 741 59.34 63.64 -42.52
C MET A 741 59.59 62.18 -42.13
N GLN A 742 59.79 61.89 -40.85
CA GLN A 742 59.97 60.52 -40.35
C GLN A 742 58.76 59.64 -40.70
N PHE A 743 57.55 60.15 -40.50
CA PHE A 743 56.33 59.42 -40.81
C PHE A 743 56.17 59.15 -42.32
N ILE A 744 56.46 60.15 -43.18
CA ILE A 744 56.43 59.96 -44.63
C ILE A 744 57.50 58.96 -45.09
N LEU A 745 58.69 58.96 -44.47
CA LEU A 745 59.75 57.99 -44.79
C LEU A 745 59.32 56.56 -44.41
N THR A 746 58.66 56.36 -43.27
CA THR A 746 58.08 55.06 -42.91
C THR A 746 57.03 54.59 -43.94
N ILE A 747 56.18 55.51 -44.42
CA ILE A 747 55.20 55.18 -45.47
C ILE A 747 55.90 54.91 -46.80
N SER A 748 56.93 55.68 -47.12
CA SER A 748 57.73 55.55 -48.34
C SER A 748 58.42 54.19 -48.44
N GLU A 749 58.98 53.71 -47.33
CA GLU A 749 59.53 52.36 -47.20
C GLU A 749 58.43 51.30 -47.36
N ALA A 750 57.28 51.46 -46.69
CA ALA A 750 56.18 50.50 -46.78
C ALA A 750 55.60 50.38 -48.20
N LEU A 751 55.47 51.50 -48.92
CA LEU A 751 54.95 51.56 -50.28
C LEU A 751 56.03 51.34 -51.36
N HIS A 752 57.30 51.23 -50.98
CA HIS A 752 58.46 51.13 -51.90
C HIS A 752 58.56 52.31 -52.89
N GLU A 753 58.07 53.49 -52.50
CA GLU A 753 58.08 54.70 -53.32
C GLU A 753 59.02 55.74 -52.67
N PRO A 754 60.28 55.89 -53.12
CA PRO A 754 61.24 56.78 -52.46
C PRO A 754 60.89 58.25 -52.63
N ILE A 755 61.11 59.03 -51.56
CA ILE A 755 60.74 60.43 -51.46
C ILE A 755 61.97 61.29 -51.15
N ARG A 756 62.05 62.47 -51.76
CA ARG A 756 63.11 63.44 -51.49
C ARG A 756 62.52 64.79 -51.10
N LEU A 757 63.01 65.38 -50.01
CA LEU A 757 62.68 66.70 -49.55
C LEU A 757 63.61 67.72 -50.19
N GLN A 758 63.05 68.63 -50.98
CA GLN A 758 63.75 69.79 -51.48
C GLN A 758 63.68 70.92 -50.46
N ILE A 759 64.85 71.45 -50.10
CA ILE A 759 65.02 72.55 -49.16
C ILE A 759 65.43 73.78 -49.97
N ILE A 760 64.55 74.78 -50.01
CA ILE A 760 64.71 75.97 -50.85
C ILE A 760 64.93 77.18 -49.95
N GLY A 761 66.13 77.74 -49.97
CA GLY A 761 66.48 78.94 -49.20
C GLY A 761 66.17 80.23 -49.95
N ASP A 762 65.36 81.10 -49.37
CA ASP A 762 65.12 82.45 -49.87
C ASP A 762 65.99 83.47 -49.11
N THR A 763 66.39 84.52 -49.82
CA THR A 763 67.10 85.68 -49.28
C THR A 763 66.33 86.97 -49.56
N ASP A 764 66.52 87.98 -48.70
CA ASP A 764 66.12 89.35 -49.02
C ASP A 764 66.99 89.88 -50.16
N GLY A 765 66.56 90.95 -50.84
CA GLY A 765 67.31 91.49 -51.97
C GLY A 765 68.56 92.28 -51.58
N ARG A 766 69.02 92.24 -50.33
CA ARG A 766 70.19 93.01 -49.88
C ARG A 766 71.48 92.27 -50.26
N GLY A 767 72.42 92.97 -50.90
CA GLY A 767 73.69 92.37 -51.35
C GLY A 767 73.75 92.07 -52.86
N SER A 768 74.85 91.45 -53.28
CA SER A 768 75.05 91.02 -54.67
C SER A 768 74.33 89.70 -54.95
N LYS A 769 74.03 89.41 -56.22
CA LYS A 769 73.39 88.15 -56.63
C LYS A 769 74.18 86.91 -56.18
N ASN A 770 75.51 86.92 -56.31
CA ASN A 770 76.37 85.81 -55.89
C ASN A 770 76.34 85.59 -54.37
N HIS A 771 76.40 86.68 -53.58
CA HIS A 771 76.31 86.60 -52.12
C HIS A 771 74.97 86.02 -51.66
N ASN A 772 73.88 86.44 -52.30
CA ASN A 772 72.54 85.94 -51.97
C ASN A 772 72.33 84.49 -52.40
N GLN A 773 72.98 84.06 -53.49
CA GLN A 773 73.01 82.65 -53.89
C GLN A 773 73.74 81.77 -52.86
N GLU A 774 74.93 82.20 -52.41
CA GLU A 774 75.68 81.49 -51.36
C GLU A 774 74.91 81.47 -50.04
N LEU A 775 74.30 82.60 -49.64
CA LEU A 775 73.53 82.71 -48.41
C LEU A 775 72.25 81.85 -48.44
N SER A 776 71.56 81.79 -49.58
CA SER A 776 70.44 80.88 -49.83
C SER A 776 70.85 79.42 -49.59
N GLN A 777 71.98 79.00 -50.18
CA GLN A 777 72.52 77.65 -50.00
C GLN A 777 72.94 77.37 -48.55
N GLN A 778 73.57 78.34 -47.87
CA GLN A 778 73.96 78.19 -46.46
C GLN A 778 72.75 78.02 -45.54
N ARG A 779 71.66 78.75 -45.76
CA ARG A 779 70.40 78.58 -45.01
C ARG A 779 69.76 77.21 -45.23
N ALA A 780 69.66 76.77 -46.48
CA ALA A 780 69.16 75.44 -46.81
C ALA A 780 70.03 74.34 -46.19
N LYS A 781 71.37 74.51 -46.22
CA LYS A 781 72.33 73.60 -45.60
C LYS A 781 72.21 73.54 -44.07
N ALA A 782 71.86 74.65 -43.41
CA ALA A 782 71.60 74.67 -41.97
C ALA A 782 70.40 73.79 -41.60
N VAL A 783 69.32 73.83 -42.38
CA VAL A 783 68.16 72.94 -42.19
C VAL A 783 68.51 71.50 -42.50
N LEU A 784 69.21 71.24 -43.61
CA LEU A 784 69.64 69.89 -44.00
C LEU A 784 70.48 69.24 -42.89
N ASN A 785 71.48 69.95 -42.37
CA ASN A 785 72.33 69.44 -41.30
C ASN A 785 71.53 69.14 -40.02
N TRP A 786 70.55 70.00 -39.69
CA TRP A 786 69.69 69.84 -38.52
C TRP A 786 68.82 68.58 -38.62
N LEU A 787 68.24 68.31 -39.81
CA LEU A 787 67.44 67.11 -40.08
C LEU A 787 68.31 65.85 -40.09
N HIS A 788 69.49 65.92 -40.71
CA HIS A 788 70.43 64.80 -40.77
C HIS A 788 70.95 64.38 -39.39
N GLN A 789 71.27 65.35 -38.52
CA GLN A 789 71.69 65.06 -37.15
C GLN A 789 70.62 64.35 -36.31
N ARG A 790 69.35 64.42 -36.72
CA ARG A 790 68.21 63.76 -36.05
C ARG A 790 67.70 62.52 -36.80
N GLY A 791 68.51 61.95 -37.69
CA GLY A 791 68.28 60.62 -38.26
C GLY A 791 67.60 60.58 -39.62
N ILE A 792 67.50 61.71 -40.35
CA ILE A 792 67.06 61.69 -41.75
C ILE A 792 68.27 61.50 -42.67
N GLU A 793 68.25 60.47 -43.52
CA GLU A 793 69.35 60.17 -44.44
C GLU A 793 69.59 61.30 -45.45
N LYS A 794 70.86 61.55 -45.79
CA LYS A 794 71.20 62.63 -46.75
C LYS A 794 70.59 62.41 -48.13
N ASP A 795 70.42 61.17 -48.56
CA ASP A 795 69.91 60.84 -49.89
C ASP A 795 68.42 61.21 -50.05
N SER A 796 67.70 61.35 -48.93
CA SER A 796 66.33 61.85 -48.88
C SER A 796 66.23 63.40 -48.86
N LEU A 797 67.35 64.12 -48.84
CA LEU A 797 67.40 65.59 -48.72
C LEU A 797 68.15 66.22 -49.89
N ILE A 798 67.52 67.18 -50.57
CA ILE A 798 68.13 67.92 -51.69
C ILE A 798 68.06 69.42 -51.41
N ILE A 799 69.15 70.14 -51.68
CA ILE A 799 69.15 71.60 -51.66
C ILE A 799 68.86 72.11 -53.08
N THR A 800 67.80 72.91 -53.23
CA THR A 800 67.42 73.51 -54.50
C THR A 800 67.49 75.04 -54.39
N LEU A 801 68.02 75.71 -55.41
CA LEU A 801 68.03 77.18 -55.46
C LEU A 801 66.61 77.70 -55.77
N PRO A 802 66.21 78.86 -55.22
CA PRO A 802 64.92 79.47 -55.54
C PRO A 802 64.88 79.89 -57.02
N SER A 803 63.70 79.84 -57.63
CA SER A 803 63.48 80.20 -59.04
C SER A 803 63.87 81.66 -59.37
N VAL A 804 63.83 82.55 -58.37
CA VAL A 804 64.28 83.94 -58.49
C VAL A 804 65.14 84.31 -57.28
N ILE A 805 66.42 84.61 -57.53
CA ILE A 805 67.32 85.16 -56.51
C ILE A 805 67.13 86.68 -56.48
N ARG A 806 66.64 87.21 -55.35
CA ARG A 806 66.45 88.65 -55.15
C ARG A 806 67.78 89.34 -54.89
N PHE A 807 68.02 90.51 -55.48
CA PHE A 807 69.21 91.34 -55.25
C PHE A 807 68.91 92.83 -55.54
N GLY A 808 69.72 93.76 -55.01
CA GLY A 808 69.57 95.20 -55.25
C GLY A 808 68.55 95.97 -54.38
N GLU A 809 67.90 95.33 -53.39
CA GLU A 809 66.97 95.99 -52.46
C GLU A 809 67.75 96.80 -51.40
N LYS A 810 67.29 98.02 -51.06
CA LYS A 810 67.97 98.90 -50.08
C LYS A 810 67.57 98.63 -48.62
N LYS A 811 66.39 98.06 -48.38
CA LYS A 811 65.86 97.79 -47.03
C LYS A 811 65.74 96.28 -46.79
N PRO A 812 66.00 95.79 -45.56
CA PRO A 812 65.68 94.42 -45.19
C PRO A 812 64.22 94.11 -45.43
N ASN A 813 63.94 92.90 -45.90
CA ASN A 813 62.65 92.29 -45.68
C ASN A 813 62.82 90.96 -44.93
N PRO A 814 62.63 90.93 -43.60
CA PRO A 814 62.74 89.71 -42.80
C PRO A 814 61.81 88.59 -43.25
N ASN A 815 60.68 88.91 -43.90
CA ASN A 815 59.74 87.90 -44.40
C ASN A 815 60.27 87.15 -45.64
N HIS A 816 61.28 87.68 -46.32
CA HIS A 816 61.97 87.00 -47.42
C HIS A 816 63.15 86.15 -46.93
N ARG A 817 63.49 86.21 -45.63
CA ARG A 817 64.56 85.40 -45.02
C ARG A 817 63.99 84.09 -44.52
N LYS A 818 63.63 83.22 -45.46
CA LYS A 818 62.92 81.98 -45.14
C LYS A 818 63.48 80.79 -45.89
N VAL A 819 63.19 79.61 -45.39
CA VAL A 819 63.35 78.34 -46.10
C VAL A 819 61.97 77.74 -46.26
N ASN A 820 61.65 77.37 -47.49
CA ASN A 820 60.44 76.61 -47.82
C ASN A 820 60.83 75.19 -48.21
N PHE A 821 59.85 74.30 -48.20
CA PHE A 821 60.03 72.89 -48.51
C PHE A 821 59.16 72.47 -49.68
N GLN A 822 59.64 71.53 -50.48
CA GLN A 822 58.86 70.88 -51.51
C GLN A 822 59.17 69.39 -51.51
N VAL A 823 58.15 68.54 -51.54
CA VAL A 823 58.36 67.09 -51.52
C VAL A 823 58.31 66.56 -52.95
N GLN A 824 59.37 65.87 -53.37
CA GLN A 824 59.44 65.23 -54.67
C GLN A 824 59.26 63.72 -54.52
N LEU A 825 58.17 63.19 -55.08
CA LEU A 825 57.94 61.76 -55.25
C LEU A 825 58.78 61.27 -56.44
N SER A 826 59.67 60.30 -56.24
CA SER A 826 60.42 59.72 -57.35
C SER A 826 59.56 58.67 -58.04
N THR A 827 58.88 59.07 -59.12
CA THR A 827 58.21 58.09 -59.99
C THR A 827 59.27 57.55 -60.95
N LYS A 828 59.73 56.32 -60.68
CA LYS A 828 60.82 55.59 -61.35
C LYS A 828 62.23 55.89 -60.83
N ILE A 829 62.91 54.79 -60.54
CA ILE A 829 64.36 54.65 -60.61
C ILE A 829 64.67 54.68 -62.11
N ASP A 830 65.25 55.77 -62.59
CA ASP A 830 66.03 55.74 -63.84
C ASP A 830 67.37 55.05 -63.58
#